data_AF-A0A194RKM8-F1
#
_entry.id   AF-A0A194RKM8-F1
#
_cell.length_a   1.000
_cell.length_b   1.000
_cell.length_c   1.000
_cell.angle_alpha   90.00
_cell.angle_beta   90.00
_cell.angle_gamma   90.00
#
_symmetry.space_group_name_H-M   'P 1'
#
loop_
_entity.id
_entity.type
_entity.pdbx_description
1 polymer ?
#
loop_
_entity_poly.entity_id
_entity_poly.type
_entity_poly.pdbx_seq_one_letter_code
_entity_poly.pdbx_strand_id
1 'polypeptide(L)'
;MVSLPPRKISTSTASSKQDISPYQVLVQMGFPKKRVLKALAATGNRSVQLASDWLLTHVNDAAIDSEEPREYILYVTPTGQLLSRIQEFREKSKSICGWNGAHNAPPHITIVPFFKASDEESLNLAVAMKHAVEKVGPQPSCPMKLETYVSPNFIGLFISEEYADYFKALSLQYVKEIQAKNLDPLVKSLHMTLAYHFNISAFDSLKSLVSQLELPDIANWELRLYSRDPRFNNYQVYKVNQGYTPKASDELELVIGDFIFIEESQFDGSVDGWVHGTSWLTGISGFLPGIYVQRTAESDAWTLHRAISLGHKNCAECKSSDSETNTYADMSNYPHEDAAGLAQEKSEETYQEWEKYWHEVQNDRSESILRITQGTESNSRRWVFAMRHGERVDLTYGQWVPFCFDENDTYVRKDLNMPLHLPERVGGSTSYAKDTPLTRVGRLQARLVGEGLRLAGVPVTHVYASAALRSVETAHSFIEGLQPEAPVKIKVEPGLFEFKHWYMPGGMAPFMTPKELHKAGYNVDLKYKPYVEVDTEVSETLEQFYKRNELVIHSAVRDTAADGGNIIFIGHAATLDLMVYALKHFGKKRAESGYQISNNLLRVPYCALGAMRDKPWQVVSPPCPPSINSSSGRFDWKILLDV
;
A
#
# COMPACT_ATOMS: atom_id res chain seq x y z
N MET A 1 -9.23 32.68 60.08
CA MET A 1 -10.18 32.09 59.10
C MET A 1 -10.87 33.23 58.38
N VAL A 2 -10.50 33.49 57.13
CA VAL A 2 -11.30 34.33 56.21
C VAL A 2 -11.20 33.65 54.84
N SER A 3 -12.32 33.08 54.39
CA SER A 3 -12.47 32.38 53.14
C SER A 3 -12.52 33.35 51.95
N LEU A 4 -11.68 33.11 50.94
CA LEU A 4 -11.73 33.81 49.65
C LEU A 4 -12.78 33.15 48.72
N PRO A 5 -13.43 33.94 47.83
CA PRO A 5 -14.62 33.53 47.07
C PRO A 5 -14.31 32.62 45.87
N PRO A 6 -15.31 31.89 45.33
CA PRO A 6 -15.12 30.95 44.23
C PRO A 6 -14.76 31.68 42.92
N ARG A 7 -13.69 31.21 42.27
CA ARG A 7 -13.22 31.70 40.96
C ARG A 7 -14.27 31.40 39.88
N LYS A 8 -14.66 32.44 39.13
CA LYS A 8 -15.44 32.33 37.89
C LYS A 8 -14.73 31.39 36.92
N ILE A 9 -15.42 30.33 36.51
CA ILE A 9 -15.03 29.49 35.37
C ILE A 9 -15.23 30.35 34.12
N SER A 10 -14.13 30.77 33.50
CA SER A 10 -14.16 31.27 32.13
C SER A 10 -14.41 30.06 31.23
N THR A 11 -15.59 30.02 30.64
CA THR A 11 -15.90 29.14 29.51
C THR A 11 -15.03 29.58 28.34
N SER A 12 -13.84 29.00 28.20
CA SER A 12 -13.10 29.04 26.95
C SER A 12 -13.89 28.19 25.94
N THR A 13 -14.57 28.87 25.03
CA THR A 13 -15.14 28.27 23.82
C THR A 13 -14.06 27.45 23.14
N ALA A 14 -14.20 26.12 23.18
CA ALA A 14 -13.41 25.21 22.38
C ALA A 14 -13.67 25.55 20.91
N SER A 15 -12.71 26.18 20.24
CA SER A 15 -12.70 26.22 18.79
C SER A 15 -12.45 24.79 18.32
N SER A 16 -13.48 24.10 17.86
CA SER A 16 -13.35 22.82 17.16
C SER A 16 -12.46 23.05 15.94
N LYS A 17 -11.18 22.69 16.02
CA LYS A 17 -10.34 22.56 14.82
C LYS A 17 -10.95 21.43 14.02
N GLN A 18 -11.59 21.76 12.89
CA GLN A 18 -12.13 20.78 11.97
C GLN A 18 -10.99 19.91 11.45
N ASP A 19 -11.09 18.60 11.65
CA ASP A 19 -10.18 17.64 11.04
C ASP A 19 -10.24 17.80 9.52
N ILE A 20 -9.06 17.99 8.90
CA ILE A 20 -8.95 18.15 7.44
C ILE A 20 -9.29 16.81 6.81
N SER A 21 -10.29 16.77 5.92
CA SER A 21 -10.73 15.51 5.31
C SER A 21 -9.69 14.94 4.35
N PRO A 22 -9.66 13.60 4.10
CA PRO A 22 -8.77 13.00 3.11
C PRO A 22 -8.84 13.67 1.73
N TYR A 23 -10.05 14.08 1.32
CA TYR A 23 -10.27 14.88 0.12
C TYR A 23 -9.51 16.21 0.16
N GLN A 24 -9.62 16.97 1.24
CA GLN A 24 -8.94 18.25 1.39
C GLN A 24 -7.42 18.10 1.37
N VAL A 25 -6.88 17.06 2.01
CA VAL A 25 -5.44 16.76 1.99
C VAL A 25 -4.95 16.51 0.56
N LEU A 26 -5.63 15.65 -0.20
CA LEU A 26 -5.24 15.32 -1.57
C LEU A 26 -5.37 16.50 -2.53
N VAL A 27 -6.40 17.34 -2.35
CA VAL A 27 -6.52 18.59 -3.13
C VAL A 27 -5.41 19.58 -2.77
N GLN A 28 -5.02 19.68 -1.49
CA GLN A 28 -3.87 20.50 -1.06
C GLN A 28 -2.54 19.97 -1.60
N MET A 29 -2.41 18.67 -1.84
CA MET A 29 -1.27 18.05 -2.53
C MET A 29 -1.21 18.39 -4.03
N GLY A 30 -2.23 19.06 -4.57
CA GLY A 30 -2.27 19.52 -5.96
C GLY A 30 -3.01 18.61 -6.93
N PHE A 31 -3.65 17.54 -6.45
CA PHE A 31 -4.41 16.64 -7.33
C PHE A 31 -5.74 17.29 -7.77
N PRO A 32 -6.16 17.10 -9.05
CA PRO A 32 -7.45 17.60 -9.53
C PRO A 32 -8.62 17.00 -8.74
N LYS A 33 -9.57 17.86 -8.31
CA LYS A 33 -10.71 17.47 -7.46
C LYS A 33 -11.45 16.21 -7.94
N LYS A 34 -11.74 16.10 -9.24
CA LYS A 34 -12.44 14.95 -9.83
C LYS A 34 -11.64 13.65 -9.67
N ARG A 35 -10.33 13.69 -9.96
CA ARG A 35 -9.45 12.53 -9.79
C ARG A 35 -9.32 12.13 -8.33
N VAL A 36 -9.26 13.11 -7.41
CA VAL A 36 -9.24 12.84 -5.95
C VAL A 36 -10.48 12.05 -5.52
N LEU A 37 -11.67 12.48 -5.94
CA LEU A 37 -12.92 11.80 -5.62
C LEU A 37 -12.93 10.38 -6.18
N LYS A 38 -12.52 10.22 -7.45
CA LYS A 38 -12.41 8.91 -8.10
C LYS A 38 -11.44 7.97 -7.38
N ALA A 39 -10.29 8.48 -6.97
CA ALA A 39 -9.29 7.71 -6.24
C ALA A 39 -9.77 7.30 -4.85
N LEU A 40 -10.44 8.21 -4.13
CA LEU A 40 -11.07 7.91 -2.86
C LEU A 40 -12.16 6.84 -3.02
N ALA A 41 -13.01 6.93 -4.04
CA ALA A 41 -14.01 5.92 -4.34
C ALA A 41 -13.39 4.57 -4.75
N ALA A 42 -12.35 4.57 -5.58
CA ALA A 42 -11.64 3.36 -6.02
C ALA A 42 -10.91 2.65 -4.86
N THR A 43 -10.53 3.38 -3.81
CA THR A 43 -9.80 2.85 -2.66
C THR A 43 -10.66 2.70 -1.40
N GLY A 44 -11.96 2.95 -1.50
CA GLY A 44 -12.91 2.74 -0.40
C GLY A 44 -12.82 3.79 0.71
N ASN A 45 -12.31 4.99 0.40
CA ASN A 45 -12.06 6.08 1.37
C ASN A 45 -11.16 5.68 2.55
N ARG A 46 -10.35 4.62 2.40
CA ARG A 46 -9.57 4.02 3.51
C ARG A 46 -8.46 4.93 4.03
N SER A 47 -7.71 5.58 3.14
CA SER A 47 -6.67 6.52 3.54
C SER A 47 -6.25 7.46 2.42
N VAL A 48 -5.65 8.59 2.82
CA VAL A 48 -4.99 9.53 1.89
C VAL A 48 -3.87 8.83 1.12
N GLN A 49 -3.09 7.98 1.79
CA GLN A 49 -1.95 7.28 1.18
C GLN A 49 -2.39 6.37 0.05
N LEU A 50 -3.40 5.51 0.28
CA LEU A 50 -3.89 4.59 -0.75
C LEU A 50 -4.48 5.34 -1.95
N ALA A 51 -5.25 6.40 -1.70
CA ALA A 51 -5.81 7.22 -2.78
C ALA A 51 -4.73 7.99 -3.55
N SER A 52 -3.69 8.49 -2.87
CA SER A 52 -2.51 9.05 -3.51
C SER A 52 -1.80 8.01 -4.37
N ASP A 53 -1.49 6.84 -3.84
CA ASP A 53 -0.79 5.78 -4.59
C ASP A 53 -1.60 5.35 -5.82
N TRP A 54 -2.91 5.21 -5.69
CA TRP A 54 -3.81 4.92 -6.81
C TRP A 54 -3.74 5.99 -7.91
N LEU A 55 -3.76 7.28 -7.55
CA LEU A 55 -3.62 8.38 -8.52
C LEU A 55 -2.30 8.32 -9.29
N LEU A 56 -1.25 7.82 -8.64
CA LEU A 56 0.09 7.76 -9.18
C LEU A 56 0.29 6.57 -10.12
N THR A 57 -0.30 5.43 -9.78
CA THR A 57 -0.28 4.26 -10.66
C THR A 57 -1.18 4.46 -11.88
N HIS A 58 -2.29 5.19 -11.74
CA HIS A 58 -3.26 5.45 -12.82
C HIS A 58 -3.00 6.72 -13.63
N VAL A 59 -1.87 7.42 -13.43
CA VAL A 59 -1.63 8.69 -14.14
C VAL A 59 -1.54 8.54 -15.66
N ASN A 60 -1.26 7.32 -16.15
CA ASN A 60 -1.25 6.96 -17.57
C ASN A 60 -2.54 6.24 -18.03
N ASP A 61 -3.54 6.05 -17.16
CA ASP A 61 -4.85 5.52 -17.54
C ASP A 61 -5.58 6.55 -18.41
N ALA A 62 -5.84 6.18 -19.66
CA ALA A 62 -6.51 7.05 -20.64
C ALA A 62 -7.94 7.45 -20.22
N ALA A 63 -8.57 6.66 -19.36
CA ALA A 63 -9.93 6.85 -18.88
C ALA A 63 -9.99 7.31 -17.40
N ILE A 64 -8.87 7.74 -16.81
CA ILE A 64 -8.85 8.30 -15.45
C ILE A 64 -9.82 9.48 -15.30
N ASP A 65 -9.98 10.30 -16.33
CA ASP A 65 -10.87 11.47 -16.33
C ASP A 65 -12.31 11.15 -16.82
N SER A 66 -12.62 9.88 -17.11
CA SER A 66 -13.98 9.48 -17.47
C SER A 66 -14.97 9.76 -16.33
N GLU A 67 -16.16 10.26 -16.68
CA GLU A 67 -17.25 10.58 -15.75
C GLU A 67 -18.25 9.42 -15.56
N GLU A 68 -17.91 8.21 -16.00
CA GLU A 68 -18.69 7.00 -15.76
C GLU A 68 -18.88 6.74 -14.25
N PRO A 69 -20.12 6.75 -13.72
CA PRO A 69 -20.37 6.51 -12.30
C PRO A 69 -20.01 5.08 -11.90
N ARG A 70 -19.38 4.95 -10.72
CA ARG A 70 -18.97 3.65 -10.18
C ARG A 70 -20.17 2.79 -9.80
N GLU A 71 -20.03 1.47 -9.95
CA GLU A 71 -21.06 0.51 -9.56
C GLU A 71 -20.83 -0.02 -8.15
N TYR A 72 -21.87 0.02 -7.32
CA TYR A 72 -21.87 -0.42 -5.93
C TYR A 72 -22.85 -1.58 -5.74
N ILE A 73 -22.57 -2.45 -4.78
CA ILE A 73 -23.41 -3.59 -4.44
C ILE A 73 -23.36 -3.88 -2.95
N LEU A 74 -24.50 -4.25 -2.37
CA LEU A 74 -24.63 -4.54 -0.95
C LEU A 74 -24.91 -6.02 -0.73
N TYR A 75 -23.99 -6.67 -0.04
CA TYR A 75 -24.03 -8.09 0.25
C TYR A 75 -24.14 -8.36 1.75
N VAL A 76 -24.79 -9.46 2.08
CA VAL A 76 -24.64 -10.12 3.38
C VAL A 76 -23.78 -11.36 3.18
N THR A 77 -22.65 -11.44 3.87
CA THR A 77 -21.67 -12.53 3.72
C THR A 77 -21.58 -13.34 5.02
N PRO A 78 -21.54 -14.68 4.94
CA PRO A 78 -21.32 -15.50 6.12
C PRO A 78 -19.88 -15.33 6.62
N THR A 79 -19.67 -15.57 7.90
CA THR A 79 -18.37 -15.56 8.56
C THR A 79 -18.23 -16.75 9.50
N GLY A 80 -17.02 -17.02 9.99
CA GLY A 80 -16.75 -18.15 10.90
C GLY A 80 -17.01 -19.51 10.24
N GLN A 81 -17.54 -20.47 11.01
CA GLN A 81 -17.67 -21.87 10.59
C GLN A 81 -18.51 -22.07 9.32
N LEU A 82 -19.59 -21.30 9.16
CA LEU A 82 -20.43 -21.39 7.95
C LEU A 82 -19.62 -21.03 6.69
N LEU A 83 -18.82 -19.96 6.76
CA LEU A 83 -17.97 -19.55 5.64
C LEU A 83 -16.96 -20.65 5.28
N SER A 84 -16.31 -21.25 6.28
CA SER A 84 -15.34 -22.33 6.06
C SER A 84 -15.97 -23.54 5.35
N ARG A 85 -17.17 -23.98 5.78
CA ARG A 85 -17.88 -25.10 5.14
C ARG A 85 -18.29 -24.78 3.70
N ILE A 86 -18.71 -23.55 3.43
CA ILE A 86 -19.05 -23.13 2.06
C ILE A 86 -17.79 -23.01 1.18
N GLN A 87 -16.66 -22.56 1.72
CA GLN A 87 -15.40 -22.52 0.99
C GLN A 87 -14.94 -23.92 0.59
N GLU A 88 -15.01 -24.88 1.51
CA GLU A 88 -14.71 -26.30 1.22
C GLU A 88 -15.65 -26.86 0.13
N PHE A 89 -16.95 -26.58 0.22
CA PHE A 89 -17.90 -26.94 -0.82
C PHE A 89 -17.50 -26.33 -2.18
N ARG A 90 -17.09 -25.06 -2.21
CA ARG A 90 -16.73 -24.37 -3.46
C ARG A 90 -15.50 -24.97 -4.09
N GLU A 91 -14.46 -25.29 -3.31
CA GLU A 91 -13.26 -25.97 -3.80
C GLU A 91 -13.59 -27.32 -4.42
N LYS A 92 -14.36 -28.16 -3.71
CA LYS A 92 -14.84 -29.45 -4.23
C LYS A 92 -15.70 -29.28 -5.48
N SER A 93 -16.58 -28.29 -5.50
CA SER A 93 -17.44 -28.00 -6.66
C SER A 93 -16.61 -27.61 -7.89
N LYS A 94 -15.55 -26.82 -7.68
CA LYS A 94 -14.61 -26.39 -8.73
C LYS A 94 -13.84 -27.57 -9.30
N SER A 95 -13.43 -28.53 -8.47
CA SER A 95 -12.80 -29.78 -8.95
C SER A 95 -13.77 -30.67 -9.75
N ILE A 96 -15.07 -30.63 -9.45
CA ILE A 96 -16.09 -31.45 -10.12
C ILE A 96 -16.51 -30.85 -11.47
N CYS A 97 -16.83 -29.55 -11.51
CA CYS A 97 -17.47 -28.93 -12.67
C CYS A 97 -16.66 -27.80 -13.31
N GLY A 98 -15.43 -27.56 -12.83
CA GLY A 98 -14.63 -26.42 -13.22
C GLY A 98 -15.20 -25.10 -12.69
N TRP A 99 -14.93 -24.01 -13.40
CA TRP A 99 -15.36 -22.68 -12.98
C TRP A 99 -16.84 -22.44 -13.27
N ASN A 100 -17.70 -22.63 -12.28
CA ASN A 100 -19.11 -22.19 -12.33
C ASN A 100 -19.29 -20.73 -11.89
N GLY A 101 -20.47 -20.14 -12.14
CA GLY A 101 -20.73 -18.72 -11.88
C GLY A 101 -20.64 -18.32 -10.41
N ALA A 102 -20.87 -19.25 -9.48
CA ALA A 102 -20.79 -18.93 -8.06
C ALA A 102 -19.36 -18.55 -7.67
N HIS A 103 -18.33 -19.01 -8.39
CA HIS A 103 -16.91 -18.70 -8.14
C HIS A 103 -16.51 -17.23 -8.38
N ASN A 104 -17.35 -16.43 -9.05
CA ASN A 104 -17.01 -15.05 -9.40
C ASN A 104 -17.08 -14.06 -8.22
N ALA A 105 -17.74 -14.42 -7.11
CA ALA A 105 -17.95 -13.56 -5.95
C ALA A 105 -17.71 -14.30 -4.62
N PRO A 106 -17.50 -13.67 -3.46
CA PRO A 106 -17.52 -14.38 -2.18
C PRO A 106 -18.88 -15.03 -1.91
N PRO A 107 -19.01 -16.01 -0.99
CA PRO A 107 -20.33 -16.50 -0.59
C PRO A 107 -21.16 -15.34 -0.04
N HIS A 108 -22.35 -15.11 -0.59
CA HIS A 108 -23.12 -13.92 -0.26
C HIS A 108 -24.62 -14.10 -0.52
N ILE A 109 -25.42 -13.28 0.14
CA ILE A 109 -26.80 -12.98 -0.18
C ILE A 109 -26.84 -11.55 -0.73
N THR A 110 -27.40 -11.36 -1.92
CA THR A 110 -27.54 -10.01 -2.49
C THR A 110 -28.70 -9.28 -1.83
N ILE A 111 -28.43 -8.16 -1.16
CA ILE A 111 -29.43 -7.34 -0.47
C ILE A 111 -29.87 -6.16 -1.35
N VAL A 112 -28.89 -5.51 -1.98
CA VAL A 112 -29.11 -4.47 -2.99
C VAL A 112 -28.26 -4.86 -4.20
N PRO A 113 -28.86 -5.04 -5.40
CA PRO A 113 -28.12 -5.37 -6.61
C PRO A 113 -27.23 -4.21 -7.05
N PHE A 114 -26.44 -4.41 -8.10
CA PHE A 114 -25.59 -3.34 -8.64
C PHE A 114 -26.39 -2.06 -8.94
N PHE A 115 -25.89 -0.94 -8.43
CA PHE A 115 -26.41 0.39 -8.71
C PHE A 115 -25.26 1.36 -8.96
N LYS A 116 -25.52 2.38 -9.77
CA LYS A 116 -24.55 3.42 -10.10
C LYS A 116 -24.68 4.60 -9.15
N ALA A 117 -23.55 5.12 -8.70
CA ALA A 117 -23.48 6.35 -7.91
C ALA A 117 -22.22 7.13 -8.26
N SER A 118 -22.26 8.44 -8.05
CA SER A 118 -21.11 9.31 -8.32
C SER A 118 -19.97 9.05 -7.31
N ASP A 119 -18.74 9.39 -7.69
CA ASP A 119 -17.58 9.23 -6.80
C ASP A 119 -17.70 10.11 -5.53
N GLU A 120 -18.43 11.22 -5.60
CA GLU A 120 -18.72 12.12 -4.48
C GLU A 120 -19.58 11.47 -3.40
N GLU A 121 -20.45 10.54 -3.79
CA GLU A 121 -21.38 9.87 -2.88
C GLU A 121 -20.75 8.69 -2.16
N SER A 122 -19.56 8.25 -2.59
CA SER A 122 -18.89 7.04 -2.10
C SER A 122 -18.84 6.93 -0.56
N LEU A 123 -18.41 7.99 0.12
CA LEU A 123 -18.36 8.01 1.58
C LEU A 123 -19.76 7.98 2.21
N ASN A 124 -20.72 8.71 1.62
CA ASN A 124 -22.10 8.76 2.10
C ASN A 124 -22.79 7.40 1.99
N LEU A 125 -22.51 6.62 0.94
CA LEU A 125 -23.01 5.25 0.78
C LEU A 125 -22.51 4.35 1.92
N ALA A 126 -21.23 4.41 2.26
CA ALA A 126 -20.67 3.65 3.38
C ALA A 126 -21.29 4.07 4.73
N VAL A 127 -21.52 5.37 4.94
CA VAL A 127 -22.18 5.90 6.15
C VAL A 127 -23.63 5.46 6.25
N ALA A 128 -24.38 5.51 5.14
CA ALA A 128 -25.77 5.08 5.06
C ALA A 128 -25.98 3.63 5.52
N MET A 129 -24.99 2.76 5.29
CA MET A 129 -25.03 1.36 5.73
C MET A 129 -25.15 1.24 7.25
N LYS A 130 -24.42 2.06 8.00
CA LYS A 130 -24.48 2.09 9.47
C LYS A 130 -25.82 2.60 9.96
N HIS A 131 -26.30 3.71 9.39
CA HIS A 131 -27.61 4.27 9.74
C HIS A 131 -28.77 3.32 9.42
N ALA A 132 -28.67 2.55 8.33
CA ALA A 132 -29.69 1.55 7.99
C ALA A 132 -29.77 0.44 9.05
N VAL A 133 -28.62 -0.10 9.48
CA VAL A 133 -28.56 -1.12 10.55
C VAL A 133 -29.10 -0.55 11.87
N GLU A 134 -28.71 0.66 12.24
CA GLU A 134 -29.17 1.32 13.46
C GLU A 134 -30.69 1.58 13.47
N LYS A 135 -31.27 1.95 12.32
CA LYS A 135 -32.71 2.24 12.20
C LYS A 135 -33.59 1.01 12.14
N VAL A 136 -33.14 -0.06 11.46
CA VAL A 136 -33.89 -1.34 11.42
C VAL A 136 -33.86 -2.02 12.78
N GLY A 137 -32.75 -1.88 13.51
CA GLY A 137 -32.63 -2.36 14.87
C GLY A 137 -32.16 -3.82 14.96
N PRO A 138 -32.44 -4.49 16.10
CA PRO A 138 -31.85 -5.79 16.40
C PRO A 138 -32.36 -6.88 15.45
N GLN A 139 -31.50 -7.86 15.18
CA GLN A 139 -31.84 -9.04 14.41
C GLN A 139 -32.86 -9.93 15.13
N PRO A 140 -33.55 -10.85 14.41
CA PRO A 140 -34.37 -11.89 15.02
C PRO A 140 -33.62 -12.67 16.09
N SER A 141 -34.31 -13.07 17.17
CA SER A 141 -33.72 -13.80 18.29
C SER A 141 -33.51 -15.30 18.00
N CYS A 142 -34.19 -15.83 16.98
CA CYS A 142 -34.03 -17.19 16.50
C CYS A 142 -32.71 -17.36 15.73
N PRO A 143 -32.15 -18.58 15.65
CA PRO A 143 -31.03 -18.86 14.75
C PRO A 143 -31.48 -18.77 13.29
N MET A 144 -30.65 -18.17 12.42
CA MET A 144 -30.93 -18.13 10.99
C MET A 144 -30.85 -19.53 10.38
N LYS A 145 -32.00 -20.05 9.95
CA LYS A 145 -32.05 -21.34 9.25
C LYS A 145 -31.79 -21.16 7.76
N LEU A 146 -30.99 -22.07 7.22
CA LEU A 146 -30.64 -22.14 5.80
C LEU A 146 -31.19 -23.45 5.22
N GLU A 147 -32.02 -23.34 4.18
CA GLU A 147 -32.63 -24.47 3.50
C GLU A 147 -32.00 -24.69 2.13
N THR A 148 -31.48 -25.90 1.91
CA THR A 148 -30.88 -26.27 0.63
C THR A 148 -31.94 -26.42 -0.45
N TYR A 149 -31.75 -25.70 -1.55
CA TYR A 149 -32.55 -25.82 -2.76
C TYR A 149 -31.68 -26.29 -3.93
N VAL A 150 -32.20 -27.26 -4.68
CA VAL A 150 -31.51 -27.90 -5.79
C VAL A 150 -32.41 -27.95 -7.00
N SER A 151 -31.92 -27.45 -8.13
CA SER A 151 -32.55 -27.53 -9.44
C SER A 151 -31.48 -27.77 -10.52
N PRO A 152 -31.85 -28.24 -11.73
CA PRO A 152 -30.87 -28.65 -12.75
C PRO A 152 -29.79 -27.62 -13.10
N ASN A 153 -30.10 -26.33 -12.98
CA ASN A 153 -29.19 -25.23 -13.35
C ASN A 153 -28.75 -24.35 -12.16
N PHE A 154 -29.20 -24.67 -10.95
CA PHE A 154 -29.00 -23.82 -9.78
C PHE A 154 -29.06 -24.62 -8.48
N ILE A 155 -28.07 -24.40 -7.61
CA ILE A 155 -27.97 -24.91 -6.24
C ILE A 155 -27.71 -23.73 -5.31
N GLY A 156 -28.49 -23.61 -4.24
CA GLY A 156 -28.35 -22.51 -3.29
C GLY A 156 -28.97 -22.80 -1.93
N LEU A 157 -28.72 -21.90 -0.98
CA LEU A 157 -29.27 -21.92 0.38
C LEU A 157 -30.26 -20.76 0.52
N PHE A 158 -31.52 -21.07 0.81
CA PHE A 158 -32.57 -20.09 1.07
C PHE A 158 -32.64 -19.79 2.57
N ILE A 159 -32.90 -18.53 2.91
CA ILE A 159 -33.03 -18.11 4.30
C ILE A 159 -34.48 -18.23 4.77
N SER A 160 -34.66 -18.53 6.06
CA SER A 160 -35.97 -18.50 6.72
C SER A 160 -36.68 -17.15 6.57
N GLU A 161 -38.02 -17.16 6.54
CA GLU A 161 -38.88 -15.98 6.33
C GLU A 161 -38.57 -14.82 7.30
N GLU A 162 -38.32 -15.12 8.58
CA GLU A 162 -38.02 -14.13 9.63
C GLU A 162 -36.77 -13.28 9.30
N TYR A 163 -35.69 -13.94 8.87
CA TYR A 163 -34.46 -13.26 8.43
C TYR A 163 -34.60 -12.66 7.04
N ALA A 164 -35.44 -13.24 6.17
CA ALA A 164 -35.75 -12.65 4.88
C ALA A 164 -36.39 -11.28 5.05
N ASP A 165 -37.33 -11.15 5.99
CA ASP A 165 -38.01 -9.89 6.24
C ASP A 165 -37.08 -8.86 6.91
N TYR A 166 -36.20 -9.30 7.81
CA TYR A 166 -35.16 -8.44 8.37
C TYR A 166 -34.22 -7.87 7.29
N PHE A 167 -33.74 -8.71 6.37
CA PHE A 167 -32.87 -8.30 5.27
C PHE A 167 -33.58 -7.44 4.22
N LYS A 168 -34.86 -7.71 3.93
CA LYS A 168 -35.68 -6.81 3.10
C LYS A 168 -35.85 -5.44 3.77
N ALA A 169 -36.08 -5.39 5.09
CA ALA A 169 -36.17 -4.14 5.83
C ALA A 169 -34.84 -3.36 5.79
N LEU A 170 -33.69 -4.03 5.95
CA LEU A 170 -32.37 -3.43 5.76
C LEU A 170 -32.16 -2.88 4.36
N SER A 171 -32.54 -3.65 3.32
CA SER A 171 -32.47 -3.21 1.92
C SER A 171 -33.30 -1.94 1.70
N LEU A 172 -34.58 -1.95 2.09
CA LEU A 172 -35.50 -0.82 1.98
C LEU A 172 -34.97 0.42 2.72
N GLN A 173 -34.48 0.22 3.95
CA GLN A 173 -33.95 1.33 4.74
C GLN A 173 -32.68 1.90 4.12
N TYR A 174 -31.76 1.07 3.63
CA TYR A 174 -30.55 1.52 2.96
C TYR A 174 -30.86 2.31 1.68
N VAL A 175 -31.75 1.79 0.81
CA VAL A 175 -32.19 2.47 -0.41
C VAL A 175 -32.81 3.84 -0.10
N LYS A 176 -33.56 3.93 1.01
CA LYS A 176 -34.13 5.19 1.51
C LYS A 176 -33.06 6.17 2.00
N GLU A 177 -32.03 5.72 2.72
CA GLU A 177 -30.93 6.60 3.19
C GLU A 177 -30.15 7.21 2.02
N ILE A 178 -29.88 6.42 0.97
CA ILE A 178 -29.10 6.86 -0.19
C ILE A 178 -29.96 7.60 -1.23
N GLN A 179 -31.26 7.80 -0.96
CA GLN A 179 -32.23 8.49 -1.83
C GLN A 179 -32.25 7.98 -3.28
N ALA A 180 -31.96 6.69 -3.49
CA ALA A 180 -31.86 6.12 -4.82
C ALA A 180 -33.26 6.00 -5.45
N LYS A 181 -33.61 6.95 -6.34
CA LYS A 181 -34.94 7.05 -6.97
C LYS A 181 -35.26 5.93 -7.98
N ASN A 182 -34.26 5.12 -8.37
CA ASN A 182 -34.37 4.13 -9.44
C ASN A 182 -33.97 2.70 -9.00
N LEU A 183 -33.87 2.44 -7.69
CA LEU A 183 -33.58 1.12 -7.16
C LEU A 183 -34.90 0.49 -6.69
N ASP A 184 -35.40 -0.46 -7.47
CA ASP A 184 -36.58 -1.22 -7.05
C ASP A 184 -36.25 -2.08 -5.82
N PRO A 185 -37.12 -2.11 -4.80
CA PRO A 185 -36.97 -3.02 -3.67
C PRO A 185 -36.81 -4.46 -4.15
N LEU A 186 -35.89 -5.22 -3.54
CA LEU A 186 -35.67 -6.61 -3.91
C LEU A 186 -36.93 -7.45 -3.62
N VAL A 187 -37.67 -7.83 -4.68
CA VAL A 187 -38.90 -8.65 -4.60
C VAL A 187 -38.58 -10.15 -4.62
N LYS A 188 -37.33 -10.53 -4.90
CA LYS A 188 -36.92 -11.94 -5.05
C LYS A 188 -36.69 -12.61 -3.69
N SER A 189 -36.87 -13.93 -3.66
CA SER A 189 -36.48 -14.77 -2.53
C SER A 189 -34.97 -14.66 -2.28
N LEU A 190 -34.62 -14.32 -1.04
CA LEU A 190 -33.24 -14.14 -0.62
C LEU A 190 -32.55 -15.50 -0.46
N HIS A 191 -31.40 -15.64 -1.10
CA HIS A 191 -30.66 -16.89 -1.12
C HIS A 191 -29.17 -16.61 -1.28
N MET A 192 -28.37 -17.58 -0.86
CA MET A 192 -26.96 -17.67 -1.20
C MET A 192 -26.75 -18.71 -2.28
N THR A 193 -26.16 -18.30 -3.39
CA THR A 193 -25.88 -19.20 -4.51
C THR A 193 -24.63 -20.03 -4.23
N LEU A 194 -24.75 -21.35 -4.31
CA LEU A 194 -23.63 -22.29 -4.15
C LEU A 194 -23.05 -22.73 -5.49
N ALA A 195 -23.91 -22.95 -6.50
CA ALA A 195 -23.48 -23.27 -7.86
C ALA A 195 -24.57 -22.86 -8.87
N TYR A 196 -24.16 -22.26 -9.98
CA TYR A 196 -25.01 -21.98 -11.15
C TYR A 196 -24.12 -21.79 -12.39
N HIS A 197 -24.70 -21.82 -13.60
CA HIS A 197 -23.94 -21.77 -14.85
C HIS A 197 -22.84 -22.85 -14.94
N PHE A 198 -23.13 -24.06 -14.45
CA PHE A 198 -22.28 -25.24 -14.63
C PHE A 198 -22.84 -26.11 -15.77
N ASN A 199 -21.99 -26.99 -16.32
CA ASN A 199 -22.47 -27.97 -17.30
C ASN A 199 -23.43 -28.95 -16.63
N ILE A 200 -24.59 -29.21 -17.26
CA ILE A 200 -25.63 -30.09 -16.72
C ILE A 200 -25.12 -31.52 -16.44
N SER A 201 -24.06 -31.97 -17.11
CA SER A 201 -23.41 -33.26 -16.83
C SER A 201 -22.84 -33.37 -15.41
N ALA A 202 -22.50 -32.25 -14.78
CA ALA A 202 -21.99 -32.21 -13.41
C ALA A 202 -23.10 -32.15 -12.36
N PHE A 203 -24.38 -32.02 -12.76
CA PHE A 203 -25.49 -31.79 -11.85
C PHE A 203 -25.63 -32.86 -10.77
N ASP A 204 -25.61 -34.15 -11.13
CA ASP A 204 -25.78 -35.24 -10.16
C ASP A 204 -24.65 -35.28 -9.13
N SER A 205 -23.41 -35.01 -9.57
CA SER A 205 -22.24 -34.91 -8.70
C SER A 205 -22.35 -33.73 -7.73
N LEU A 206 -22.79 -32.56 -8.22
CA LEU A 206 -22.99 -31.37 -7.40
C LEU A 206 -24.17 -31.53 -6.43
N LYS A 207 -25.23 -32.22 -6.84
CA LYS A 207 -26.38 -32.59 -6.00
C LYS A 207 -25.96 -33.52 -4.86
N SER A 208 -25.12 -34.52 -5.15
CA SER A 208 -24.54 -35.38 -4.12
C SER A 208 -23.63 -34.60 -3.17
N LEU A 209 -22.81 -33.69 -3.71
CA LEU A 209 -21.92 -32.84 -2.90
C LEU A 209 -22.70 -31.95 -1.92
N VAL A 210 -23.77 -31.28 -2.39
CA VAL A 210 -24.56 -30.39 -1.51
C VAL A 210 -25.37 -31.17 -0.47
N SER A 211 -25.75 -32.43 -0.74
CA SER A 211 -26.40 -33.28 0.27
C SER A 211 -25.49 -33.66 1.45
N GLN A 212 -24.17 -33.55 1.26
CA GLN A 212 -23.16 -33.81 2.31
C GLN A 212 -22.75 -32.52 3.03
N LEU A 213 -23.30 -31.36 2.64
CA LEU A 213 -22.98 -30.08 3.27
C LEU A 213 -23.68 -29.97 4.62
N GLU A 214 -22.91 -30.11 5.70
CA GLU A 214 -23.37 -29.84 7.06
C GLU A 214 -23.34 -28.34 7.36
N LEU A 215 -24.49 -27.79 7.74
CA LEU A 215 -24.65 -26.38 8.09
C LEU A 215 -24.62 -26.23 9.62
N PRO A 216 -23.86 -25.26 10.18
CA PRO A 216 -23.82 -25.04 11.63
C PRO A 216 -25.15 -24.46 12.14
N ASP A 217 -25.49 -24.77 13.40
CA ASP A 217 -26.71 -24.27 14.06
C ASP A 217 -26.70 -22.74 14.27
N ILE A 218 -25.52 -22.14 14.40
CA ILE A 218 -25.33 -20.70 14.58
C ILE A 218 -24.36 -20.20 13.50
N ALA A 219 -24.78 -19.17 12.78
CA ALA A 219 -23.99 -18.53 11.74
C ALA A 219 -23.85 -17.03 12.02
N ASN A 220 -22.63 -16.53 11.86
CA ASN A 220 -22.33 -15.10 11.96
C ASN A 220 -22.32 -14.48 10.56
N TRP A 221 -22.80 -13.25 10.46
CA TRP A 221 -22.98 -12.56 9.18
C TRP A 221 -22.44 -11.14 9.23
N GLU A 222 -21.96 -10.67 8.09
CA GLU A 222 -21.53 -9.29 7.89
C GLU A 222 -22.26 -8.67 6.72
N LEU A 223 -22.72 -7.44 6.89
CA LEU A 223 -23.19 -6.58 5.82
C LEU A 223 -21.97 -5.86 5.20
N ARG A 224 -21.76 -6.02 3.89
CA ARG A 224 -20.58 -5.51 3.18
C ARG A 224 -20.96 -4.72 1.94
N LEU A 225 -20.44 -3.50 1.82
CA LEU A 225 -20.58 -2.63 0.64
C LEU A 225 -19.34 -2.78 -0.24
N TYR A 226 -19.54 -3.28 -1.45
CA TYR A 226 -18.50 -3.38 -2.46
C TYR A 226 -18.75 -2.41 -3.60
N SER A 227 -17.70 -2.12 -4.38
CA SER A 227 -17.84 -1.45 -5.66
C SER A 227 -16.89 -2.01 -6.70
N ARG A 228 -17.25 -1.90 -7.98
CA ARG A 228 -16.37 -2.22 -9.12
C ARG A 228 -16.33 -1.09 -10.17
N ASP A 229 -15.36 -1.15 -11.06
CA ASP A 229 -15.26 -0.23 -12.20
C ASP A 229 -16.24 -0.70 -13.31
N PRO A 230 -17.19 0.13 -13.76
CA PRO A 230 -18.23 -0.28 -14.71
C PRO A 230 -17.69 -0.65 -16.08
N ARG A 231 -16.47 -0.20 -16.45
CA ARG A 231 -15.85 -0.51 -17.75
C ARG A 231 -15.66 -2.00 -17.97
N PHE A 232 -15.48 -2.75 -16.87
CA PHE A 232 -15.07 -4.15 -16.91
C PHE A 232 -16.19 -5.12 -16.50
N ASN A 233 -17.46 -4.70 -16.59
CA ASN A 233 -18.62 -5.51 -16.16
C ASN A 233 -18.75 -6.87 -16.87
N ASN A 234 -18.23 -7.01 -18.09
CA ASN A 234 -18.26 -8.23 -18.89
C ASN A 234 -16.86 -8.87 -19.05
N TYR A 235 -15.90 -8.43 -18.25
CA TYR A 235 -14.53 -8.91 -18.31
C TYR A 235 -14.32 -9.98 -17.25
N GLN A 236 -13.52 -10.98 -17.60
CA GLN A 236 -13.00 -11.93 -16.64
C GLN A 236 -11.75 -11.35 -15.98
N VAL A 237 -11.55 -11.69 -14.70
CA VAL A 237 -10.40 -11.21 -13.92
C VAL A 237 -9.36 -12.31 -13.83
N TYR A 238 -8.12 -11.96 -14.14
CA TYR A 238 -6.98 -12.86 -14.07
C TYR A 238 -5.90 -12.28 -13.15
N LYS A 239 -5.38 -13.10 -12.24
CA LYS A 239 -4.28 -12.71 -11.35
C LYS A 239 -2.94 -13.01 -12.01
N VAL A 240 -2.02 -12.04 -11.96
CA VAL A 240 -0.65 -12.21 -12.46
C VAL A 240 0.13 -13.13 -11.52
N ASN A 241 0.58 -14.28 -12.04
CA ASN A 241 1.42 -15.23 -11.32
C ASN A 241 2.90 -15.13 -11.71
N GLN A 242 3.21 -14.53 -12.87
CA GLN A 242 4.56 -14.33 -13.38
C GLN A 242 4.72 -12.90 -13.91
N GLY A 243 5.80 -12.23 -13.52
CA GLY A 243 6.10 -10.88 -13.97
C GLY A 243 6.59 -10.82 -15.42
N TYR A 244 6.33 -9.71 -16.09
CA TYR A 244 6.73 -9.49 -17.49
C TYR A 244 7.10 -8.03 -17.74
N THR A 245 8.23 -7.81 -18.40
CA THR A 245 8.67 -6.48 -18.84
C THR A 245 8.40 -6.33 -20.35
N PRO A 246 7.63 -5.31 -20.77
CA PRO A 246 7.32 -5.04 -22.17
C PRO A 246 8.57 -4.85 -23.03
N LYS A 247 8.58 -5.47 -24.20
CA LYS A 247 9.59 -5.32 -25.26
C LYS A 247 9.11 -4.41 -26.39
N ALA A 248 7.79 -4.28 -26.55
CA ALA A 248 7.16 -3.38 -27.51
C ALA A 248 6.18 -2.42 -26.81
N SER A 249 5.80 -1.34 -27.49
CA SER A 249 4.99 -0.25 -26.92
C SER A 249 3.52 -0.62 -26.68
N ASP A 250 3.04 -1.67 -27.34
CA ASP A 250 1.69 -2.22 -27.25
C ASP A 250 1.59 -3.39 -26.25
N GLU A 251 2.71 -3.81 -25.66
CA GLU A 251 2.75 -4.85 -24.64
C GLU A 251 2.52 -4.28 -23.23
N LEU A 252 1.80 -5.04 -22.41
CA LEU A 252 1.45 -4.68 -21.04
C LEU A 252 2.47 -5.21 -20.04
N GLU A 253 2.93 -4.35 -19.14
CA GLU A 253 3.79 -4.76 -18.02
C GLU A 253 2.97 -5.60 -17.02
N LEU A 254 3.52 -6.75 -16.62
CA LEU A 254 2.88 -7.62 -15.64
C LEU A 254 3.64 -7.57 -14.32
N VAL A 255 2.95 -7.15 -13.26
CA VAL A 255 3.46 -7.13 -11.89
C VAL A 255 2.80 -8.26 -11.11
N ILE A 256 3.60 -9.11 -10.46
CA ILE A 256 3.09 -10.23 -9.67
C ILE A 256 2.12 -9.72 -8.60
N GLY A 257 0.92 -10.30 -8.56
CA GLY A 257 -0.14 -9.90 -7.64
C GLY A 257 -1.12 -8.86 -8.19
N ASP A 258 -0.86 -8.27 -9.35
CA ASP A 258 -1.85 -7.45 -10.08
C ASP A 258 -2.99 -8.32 -10.62
N PHE A 259 -4.11 -7.68 -10.96
CA PHE A 259 -5.24 -8.26 -11.64
C PHE A 259 -5.38 -7.65 -13.03
N ILE A 260 -5.67 -8.48 -14.02
CA ILE A 260 -5.86 -8.08 -15.41
C ILE A 260 -7.30 -8.38 -15.79
N PHE A 261 -7.99 -7.36 -16.31
CA PHE A 261 -9.29 -7.50 -16.94
C PHE A 261 -9.10 -7.95 -18.38
N ILE A 262 -9.67 -9.10 -18.75
CA ILE A 262 -9.59 -9.67 -20.09
C ILE A 262 -11.00 -10.04 -20.57
N GLU A 263 -11.37 -9.67 -21.80
CA GLU A 263 -12.64 -10.12 -22.39
C GLU A 263 -12.59 -11.62 -22.69
N GLU A 264 -13.71 -12.33 -22.50
CA GLU A 264 -13.78 -13.78 -22.67
C GLU A 264 -13.38 -14.23 -24.09
N SER A 265 -13.69 -13.42 -25.11
CA SER A 265 -13.36 -13.69 -26.52
C SER A 265 -11.87 -13.65 -26.85
N GLN A 266 -11.03 -13.05 -25.99
CA GLN A 266 -9.60 -12.88 -26.28
C GLN A 266 -8.84 -14.20 -26.32
N PHE A 267 -9.17 -15.13 -25.43
CA PHE A 267 -8.51 -16.43 -25.38
C PHE A 267 -8.90 -17.31 -26.58
N ASP A 268 -10.16 -17.22 -27.03
CA ASP A 268 -10.65 -17.99 -28.18
C ASP A 268 -10.07 -17.48 -29.52
N GLY A 269 -9.76 -16.19 -29.59
CA GLY A 269 -9.22 -15.54 -30.79
C GLY A 269 -7.70 -15.55 -30.89
N SER A 270 -6.98 -15.92 -29.83
CA SER A 270 -5.52 -15.88 -29.79
C SER A 270 -4.88 -17.10 -30.46
N VAL A 271 -3.99 -16.86 -31.42
CA VAL A 271 -3.27 -17.94 -32.15
C VAL A 271 -1.90 -18.26 -31.54
N ASP A 272 -1.31 -17.32 -30.81
CA ASP A 272 0.04 -17.40 -30.24
C ASP A 272 0.05 -17.34 -28.70
N GLY A 273 -1.13 -17.27 -28.07
CA GLY A 273 -1.30 -17.22 -26.62
C GLY A 273 -1.19 -15.82 -26.02
N TRP A 274 -1.03 -14.78 -26.86
CA TRP A 274 -1.10 -13.39 -26.41
C TRP A 274 -2.53 -12.87 -26.45
N VAL A 275 -2.91 -12.15 -25.41
CA VAL A 275 -4.27 -11.62 -25.23
C VAL A 275 -4.20 -10.15 -24.86
N HIS A 276 -5.20 -9.37 -25.26
CA HIS A 276 -5.30 -7.98 -24.87
C HIS A 276 -6.05 -7.85 -23.54
N GLY A 277 -5.48 -7.10 -22.59
CA GLY A 277 -6.06 -6.91 -21.27
C GLY A 277 -5.77 -5.53 -20.69
N THR A 278 -6.41 -5.22 -19.57
CA THR A 278 -6.21 -3.96 -18.83
C THR A 278 -5.79 -4.25 -17.39
N SER A 279 -4.68 -3.66 -16.95
CA SER A 279 -4.19 -3.77 -15.57
C SER A 279 -5.12 -3.03 -14.60
N TRP A 280 -5.51 -3.69 -13.52
CA TRP A 280 -6.27 -3.10 -12.42
C TRP A 280 -5.42 -2.12 -11.61
N LEU A 281 -4.12 -2.41 -11.43
CA LEU A 281 -3.20 -1.56 -10.68
C LEU A 281 -2.92 -0.23 -11.37
N THR A 282 -2.89 -0.20 -12.71
CA THR A 282 -2.44 0.97 -13.49
C THR A 282 -3.50 1.55 -14.43
N GLY A 283 -4.57 0.81 -14.72
CA GLY A 283 -5.58 1.19 -15.73
C GLY A 283 -5.06 1.19 -17.17
N ILE A 284 -3.82 0.73 -17.42
CA ILE A 284 -3.22 0.66 -18.75
C ILE A 284 -3.65 -0.63 -19.45
N SER A 285 -3.98 -0.52 -20.73
CA SER A 285 -4.29 -1.66 -21.60
C SER A 285 -3.12 -2.00 -22.52
N GLY A 286 -2.96 -3.29 -22.84
CA GLY A 286 -1.98 -3.77 -23.79
C GLY A 286 -2.02 -5.28 -23.95
N PHE A 287 -1.14 -5.82 -24.80
CA PHE A 287 -0.99 -7.25 -25.04
C PHE A 287 -0.14 -7.90 -23.95
N LEU A 288 -0.57 -9.06 -23.45
CA LEU A 288 0.16 -9.84 -22.47
C LEU A 288 0.21 -11.33 -22.85
N PRO A 289 1.22 -12.08 -22.40
CA PRO A 289 1.21 -13.54 -22.50
C PRO A 289 0.12 -14.11 -21.57
N GLY A 290 -0.92 -14.72 -22.13
CA GLY A 290 -2.04 -15.26 -21.35
C GLY A 290 -1.63 -16.36 -20.36
N ILE A 291 -0.50 -17.04 -20.62
CA ILE A 291 0.06 -18.07 -19.73
C ILE A 291 0.62 -17.52 -18.41
N TYR A 292 0.84 -16.21 -18.28
CA TYR A 292 1.40 -15.57 -17.07
C TYR A 292 0.31 -15.06 -16.11
N VAL A 293 -0.94 -15.38 -16.41
CA VAL A 293 -2.08 -15.00 -15.61
C VAL A 293 -3.01 -16.19 -15.39
N GLN A 294 -3.70 -16.20 -14.26
CA GLN A 294 -4.63 -17.26 -13.89
C GLN A 294 -5.99 -16.68 -13.51
N ARG A 295 -7.08 -17.27 -14.04
CA ARG A 295 -8.44 -16.81 -13.75
C ARG A 295 -8.70 -16.83 -12.24
N THR A 296 -9.23 -15.74 -11.73
CA THR A 296 -9.60 -15.55 -10.32
C THR A 296 -11.01 -14.99 -10.20
N ALA A 297 -11.53 -14.82 -8.99
CA ALA A 297 -12.88 -14.29 -8.79
C ALA A 297 -12.93 -12.83 -9.23
N GLU A 298 -14.00 -12.43 -9.91
CA GLU A 298 -14.20 -11.02 -10.31
C GLU A 298 -14.17 -10.10 -9.09
N SER A 299 -14.72 -10.57 -7.97
CA SER A 299 -14.72 -9.85 -6.69
C SER A 299 -13.35 -9.57 -6.10
N ASP A 300 -12.30 -10.27 -6.53
CA ASP A 300 -10.94 -10.02 -6.03
C ASP A 300 -10.41 -8.65 -6.47
N ALA A 301 -10.94 -8.11 -7.58
CA ALA A 301 -10.65 -6.77 -8.07
C ALA A 301 -11.63 -5.69 -7.56
N TRP A 302 -12.61 -6.07 -6.72
CA TRP A 302 -13.60 -5.13 -6.18
C TRP A 302 -13.08 -4.41 -4.94
N THR A 303 -13.56 -3.18 -4.75
CA THR A 303 -13.22 -2.35 -3.60
C THR A 303 -14.23 -2.60 -2.49
N LEU A 304 -13.79 -3.06 -1.31
CA LEU A 304 -14.61 -3.08 -0.10
C LEU A 304 -14.58 -1.70 0.58
N HIS A 305 -15.74 -1.07 0.72
CA HIS A 305 -15.92 0.25 1.35
C HIS A 305 -16.21 0.15 2.85
N ARG A 306 -17.02 -0.83 3.26
CA ARG A 306 -17.39 -1.03 4.66
C ARG A 306 -17.89 -2.45 4.90
N ALA A 307 -17.63 -2.96 6.10
CA ALA A 307 -18.21 -4.18 6.66
C ALA A 307 -18.82 -3.88 8.04
N ILE A 308 -20.00 -4.42 8.33
CA ILE A 308 -20.67 -4.31 9.64
C ILE A 308 -21.14 -5.71 10.07
N SER A 309 -20.71 -6.17 11.24
CA SER A 309 -21.15 -7.45 11.80
C SER A 309 -22.58 -7.38 12.33
N LEU A 310 -23.37 -8.43 12.08
CA LEU A 310 -24.80 -8.50 12.40
C LEU A 310 -25.11 -9.42 13.61
N GLY A 311 -24.12 -9.85 14.41
CA GLY A 311 -24.25 -10.92 15.42
C GLY A 311 -25.04 -10.63 16.72
N HIS A 312 -25.32 -11.70 17.50
CA HIS A 312 -26.16 -11.72 18.72
C HIS A 312 -25.52 -10.91 19.86
N LYS A 313 -26.15 -9.79 20.25
CA LYS A 313 -25.76 -9.03 21.46
C LYS A 313 -26.35 -9.67 22.72
N ASN A 314 -25.55 -10.46 23.42
CA ASN A 314 -25.71 -10.67 24.86
C ASN A 314 -24.48 -10.10 25.59
N CYS A 315 -24.43 -8.79 25.76
CA CYS A 315 -23.95 -8.14 27.00
C CYS A 315 -24.13 -6.62 26.89
N ALA A 316 -24.63 -6.01 27.95
CA ALA A 316 -24.82 -4.58 28.06
C ALA A 316 -23.48 -3.86 28.31
N GLU A 317 -23.43 -2.61 27.84
CA GLU A 317 -22.38 -1.59 28.01
C GLU A 317 -21.11 -1.73 27.16
N CYS A 318 -21.04 -0.96 26.07
CA CYS A 318 -19.93 -0.03 25.80
C CYS A 318 -20.26 0.90 24.62
N LYS A 319 -19.91 2.19 24.79
CA LYS A 319 -20.12 3.26 23.83
C LYS A 319 -19.07 3.20 22.71
N SER A 320 -19.58 3.36 21.49
CA SER A 320 -18.92 3.65 20.21
C SER A 320 -17.40 3.85 20.18
N SER A 321 -16.72 3.00 19.39
CA SER A 321 -15.67 3.44 18.46
C SER A 321 -15.51 2.39 17.38
N ASP A 322 -15.58 2.85 16.13
CA ASP A 322 -15.59 2.06 14.90
C ASP A 322 -14.34 1.16 14.77
N SER A 323 -14.56 -0.14 14.58
CA SER A 323 -13.51 -1.15 14.38
C SER A 323 -13.66 -1.81 13.02
N GLU A 324 -12.65 -1.61 12.17
CA GLU A 324 -12.45 -2.28 10.89
C GLU A 324 -11.81 -3.66 11.11
N THR A 325 -12.47 -4.72 10.64
CA THR A 325 -11.96 -6.08 10.65
C THR A 325 -11.35 -6.46 9.30
N ASN A 326 -10.17 -7.10 9.34
CA ASN A 326 -9.75 -8.04 8.31
C ASN A 326 -9.07 -9.25 8.97
N THR A 327 -9.61 -10.41 8.61
CA THR A 327 -9.26 -11.78 8.99
C THR A 327 -8.10 -12.33 8.17
N TYR A 328 -7.17 -13.08 8.79
CA TYR A 328 -6.49 -14.27 8.23
C TYR A 328 -5.74 -15.03 9.33
N ALA A 329 -6.33 -16.09 9.88
CA ALA A 329 -5.66 -17.23 10.49
C ALA A 329 -6.72 -18.28 10.85
N ASP A 330 -6.68 -19.48 10.24
CA ASP A 330 -6.45 -20.70 11.02
C ASP A 330 -6.21 -21.89 10.09
N MET A 331 -5.15 -22.63 10.38
CA MET A 331 -4.85 -23.98 9.87
C MET A 331 -4.21 -24.71 11.05
N SER A 332 -5.02 -25.26 11.95
CA SER A 332 -4.55 -26.25 12.92
C SER A 332 -5.69 -27.12 13.47
N ASN A 333 -5.67 -28.41 13.13
CA ASN A 333 -5.80 -29.56 14.05
C ASN A 333 -6.40 -30.82 13.40
N TYR A 334 -5.56 -31.85 13.25
CA TYR A 334 -5.90 -33.29 13.24
C TYR A 334 -4.82 -34.01 14.07
N PRO A 335 -5.05 -35.26 14.57
CA PRO A 335 -4.80 -35.61 15.95
C PRO A 335 -3.43 -36.28 16.18
N HIS A 336 -2.98 -36.17 17.42
CA HIS A 336 -1.75 -36.72 17.98
C HIS A 336 -1.61 -38.25 17.85
N GLU A 337 -0.61 -38.70 17.09
CA GLU A 337 0.17 -39.91 17.38
C GLU A 337 1.62 -39.48 17.65
N ASP A 338 2.33 -40.24 18.50
CA ASP A 338 3.59 -39.93 19.19
C ASP A 338 4.64 -39.15 18.35
N ALA A 339 4.46 -37.83 18.33
CA ALA A 339 5.12 -36.90 17.42
C ALA A 339 6.50 -36.45 17.91
N ALA A 340 6.87 -36.73 19.17
CA ALA A 340 8.12 -36.21 19.73
C ALA A 340 9.36 -36.92 19.17
N GLY A 341 9.31 -38.26 19.02
CA GLY A 341 10.43 -39.04 18.49
C GLY A 341 10.58 -38.94 16.97
N LEU A 342 9.47 -39.06 16.24
CA LEU A 342 9.44 -39.01 14.77
C LEU A 342 9.70 -37.60 14.23
N ALA A 343 9.30 -36.54 14.95
CA ALA A 343 9.63 -35.17 14.57
C ALA A 343 11.10 -34.85 14.76
N GLN A 344 11.78 -35.43 15.76
CA GLN A 344 13.20 -35.16 15.96
C GLN A 344 14.06 -35.83 14.87
N GLU A 345 13.86 -37.12 14.61
CA GLU A 345 14.56 -37.86 13.53
C GLU A 345 14.28 -37.26 12.14
N LYS A 346 13.00 -37.01 11.81
CA LYS A 346 12.68 -36.38 10.51
C LYS A 346 13.12 -34.92 10.45
N SER A 347 13.12 -34.17 11.55
CA SER A 347 13.63 -32.79 11.53
C SER A 347 15.14 -32.77 11.33
N GLU A 348 15.91 -33.69 11.90
CA GLU A 348 17.37 -33.72 11.72
C GLU A 348 17.75 -34.18 10.30
N GLU A 349 17.05 -35.16 9.72
CA GLU A 349 17.21 -35.51 8.30
C GLU A 349 16.79 -34.37 7.38
N THR A 350 15.66 -33.73 7.67
CA THR A 350 15.18 -32.56 6.90
C THR A 350 16.13 -31.38 7.06
N TYR A 351 16.73 -31.14 8.23
CA TYR A 351 17.72 -30.07 8.47
C TYR A 351 19.05 -30.34 7.77
N GLN A 352 19.48 -31.60 7.66
CA GLN A 352 20.68 -31.97 6.91
C GLN A 352 20.45 -31.87 5.39
N GLU A 353 19.28 -32.25 4.91
CA GLU A 353 18.86 -32.01 3.51
C GLU A 353 18.66 -30.51 3.24
N TRP A 354 18.16 -29.75 4.22
CA TRP A 354 18.06 -28.29 4.14
C TRP A 354 19.44 -27.63 4.15
N GLU A 355 20.38 -28.08 4.98
CA GLU A 355 21.76 -27.58 4.95
C GLU A 355 22.43 -27.89 3.63
N LYS A 356 22.26 -29.10 3.07
CA LYS A 356 22.75 -29.44 1.73
C LYS A 356 22.11 -28.56 0.66
N TYR A 357 20.79 -28.40 0.69
CA TYR A 357 20.07 -27.52 -0.23
C TYR A 357 20.54 -26.07 -0.09
N TRP A 358 20.74 -25.56 1.13
CA TRP A 358 21.23 -24.20 1.36
C TRP A 358 22.72 -24.04 1.04
N HIS A 359 23.54 -25.06 1.20
CA HIS A 359 24.94 -25.05 0.74
C HIS A 359 25.02 -25.10 -0.78
N GLU A 360 24.19 -25.91 -1.45
CA GLU A 360 24.06 -25.92 -2.91
C GLU A 360 23.50 -24.60 -3.42
N VAL A 361 22.45 -24.05 -2.80
CA VAL A 361 21.86 -22.75 -3.13
C VAL A 361 22.83 -21.59 -2.82
N GLN A 362 23.68 -21.66 -1.80
CA GLN A 362 24.73 -20.67 -1.55
C GLN A 362 25.87 -20.77 -2.56
N ASN A 363 26.27 -21.98 -2.95
CA ASN A 363 27.28 -22.19 -3.98
C ASN A 363 26.76 -21.78 -5.38
N ASP A 364 25.48 -22.02 -5.69
CA ASP A 364 24.85 -21.70 -6.97
C ASP A 364 24.42 -20.21 -7.05
N ARG A 365 24.05 -19.57 -5.92
CA ARG A 365 23.80 -18.11 -5.84
C ARG A 365 25.07 -17.28 -5.95
N SER A 366 26.21 -17.81 -5.52
CA SER A 366 27.49 -17.10 -5.67
C SER A 366 27.81 -16.87 -7.16
N GLU A 367 27.45 -17.80 -8.05
CA GLU A 367 27.58 -17.59 -9.50
C GLU A 367 26.39 -16.84 -10.13
N SER A 368 25.16 -17.06 -9.66
CA SER A 368 23.94 -16.50 -10.28
C SER A 368 23.67 -15.02 -9.94
N ILE A 369 23.86 -14.60 -8.69
CA ILE A 369 23.65 -13.19 -8.27
C ILE A 369 24.69 -12.26 -8.90
N LEU A 370 25.90 -12.78 -9.17
CA LEU A 370 26.97 -12.02 -9.83
C LEU A 370 26.74 -11.80 -11.34
N ARG A 371 25.80 -12.51 -11.98
CA ARG A 371 25.57 -12.40 -13.45
C ARG A 371 24.58 -11.31 -13.86
N ILE A 372 23.74 -10.78 -12.97
CA ILE A 372 22.70 -9.81 -13.37
C ILE A 372 23.29 -8.42 -13.71
N THR A 373 24.57 -8.13 -13.41
CA THR A 373 25.15 -6.79 -13.64
C THR A 373 26.55 -6.76 -14.23
N GLN A 374 27.07 -7.85 -14.78
CA GLN A 374 28.27 -7.77 -15.63
C GLN A 374 27.92 -7.21 -17.01
N GLY A 375 27.62 -5.91 -17.04
CA GLY A 375 27.97 -5.08 -18.19
C GLY A 375 29.49 -5.11 -18.30
N THR A 376 29.97 -5.90 -19.25
CA THR A 376 31.36 -5.93 -19.73
C THR A 376 31.73 -4.58 -20.36
N GLU A 377 31.92 -3.54 -19.55
CA GLU A 377 32.51 -2.27 -20.01
C GLU A 377 33.48 -1.68 -18.98
N SER A 378 34.72 -1.49 -19.44
CA SER A 378 35.93 -0.89 -18.85
C SER A 378 35.88 -0.42 -17.37
N ASN A 379 36.88 -0.86 -16.61
CA ASN A 379 37.26 -0.47 -15.23
C ASN A 379 37.54 1.04 -15.00
N SER A 380 37.10 1.95 -15.88
CA SER A 380 37.47 3.38 -15.84
C SER A 380 36.32 4.36 -15.64
N ARG A 381 35.06 3.89 -15.60
CA ARG A 381 33.86 4.75 -15.47
C ARG A 381 33.35 4.81 -14.03
N ARG A 382 33.18 6.02 -13.52
CA ARG A 382 32.69 6.35 -12.16
C ARG A 382 31.18 6.19 -12.07
N TRP A 383 30.68 5.62 -10.97
CA TRP A 383 29.26 5.66 -10.63
C TRP A 383 28.91 6.94 -9.88
N VAL A 384 27.75 7.50 -10.23
CA VAL A 384 27.10 8.55 -9.47
C VAL A 384 25.65 8.13 -9.20
N PHE A 385 25.31 8.05 -7.92
CA PHE A 385 24.01 7.58 -7.45
C PHE A 385 23.19 8.71 -6.85
N ALA A 386 21.87 8.60 -6.93
CA ALA A 386 20.94 9.42 -6.18
C ALA A 386 19.92 8.51 -5.50
N MET A 387 19.58 8.81 -4.25
CA MET A 387 18.71 7.97 -3.43
C MET A 387 17.71 8.81 -2.65
N ARG A 388 16.43 8.43 -2.69
CA ARG A 388 15.39 9.03 -1.83
C ARG A 388 15.59 8.55 -0.39
N HIS A 389 15.33 9.41 0.59
CA HIS A 389 15.27 9.00 1.99
C HIS A 389 14.29 7.82 2.24
N GLY A 390 14.48 7.09 3.33
CA GLY A 390 13.60 6.01 3.76
C GLY A 390 12.22 6.46 4.27
N GLU A 391 11.41 5.49 4.71
CA GLU A 391 10.09 5.72 5.31
C GLU A 391 10.13 6.70 6.49
N ARG A 392 9.19 7.66 6.50
CA ARG A 392 9.12 8.77 7.45
C ARG A 392 8.06 8.51 8.52
N VAL A 393 8.35 8.93 9.76
CA VAL A 393 7.41 8.78 10.88
C VAL A 393 6.10 9.57 10.66
N ASP A 394 6.17 10.78 10.11
CA ASP A 394 4.99 11.63 9.96
C ASP A 394 4.00 11.14 8.89
N LEU A 395 4.50 10.51 7.83
CA LEU A 395 3.65 9.90 6.81
C LEU A 395 3.06 8.56 7.27
N THR A 396 3.79 7.80 8.09
CA THR A 396 3.29 6.52 8.64
C THR A 396 2.25 6.73 9.75
N TYR A 397 2.41 7.75 10.60
CA TYR A 397 1.60 7.92 11.82
C TYR A 397 0.82 9.25 11.89
N GLY A 398 0.92 10.12 10.88
CA GLY A 398 0.26 11.42 10.88
C GLY A 398 0.82 12.36 11.96
N GLN A 399 -0.06 12.94 12.78
CA GLN A 399 0.33 13.82 13.89
C GLN A 399 0.91 13.02 15.07
N TRP A 400 2.12 12.51 14.92
CA TRP A 400 2.75 11.60 15.88
C TRP A 400 3.29 12.28 17.14
N VAL A 401 3.66 13.56 17.06
CA VAL A 401 4.30 14.29 18.17
C VAL A 401 3.46 14.31 19.46
N PRO A 402 2.16 14.68 19.44
CA PRO A 402 1.33 14.66 20.66
C PRO A 402 1.19 13.29 21.33
N PHE A 403 1.41 12.19 20.60
CA PHE A 403 1.30 10.83 21.14
C PHE A 403 2.63 10.29 21.68
N CYS A 404 3.74 10.83 21.18
CA CYS A 404 5.09 10.34 21.46
C CYS A 404 5.92 11.28 22.34
N PHE A 405 5.41 12.44 22.73
CA PHE A 405 6.06 13.34 23.67
C PHE A 405 5.15 13.60 24.87
N ASP A 406 5.73 13.62 26.07
CA ASP A 406 5.03 13.99 27.30
C ASP A 406 5.03 15.51 27.55
N GLU A 407 4.44 15.95 28.66
CA GLU A 407 4.36 17.37 29.05
C GLU A 407 5.73 18.02 29.27
N ASN A 408 6.80 17.23 29.47
CA ASN A 408 8.17 17.69 29.65
C ASN A 408 8.99 17.61 28.36
N ASP A 409 8.35 17.44 27.20
CA ASP A 409 9.00 17.25 25.90
C ASP A 409 9.90 16.01 25.83
N THR A 410 9.62 14.99 26.64
CA THR A 410 10.38 13.73 26.66
C THR A 410 9.77 12.73 25.69
N TYR A 411 10.60 12.21 24.78
CA TYR A 411 10.17 11.21 23.80
C TYR A 411 9.88 9.84 24.44
N VAL A 412 8.71 9.29 24.15
CA VAL A 412 8.27 7.94 24.54
C VAL A 412 7.87 7.15 23.30
N ARG A 413 8.60 6.07 23.03
CA ARG A 413 8.28 5.15 21.93
C ARG A 413 6.94 4.43 22.19
N LYS A 414 5.97 4.65 21.30
CA LYS A 414 4.60 4.04 21.39
C LYS A 414 4.33 2.92 20.39
N ASP A 415 5.22 2.73 19.42
CA ASP A 415 5.09 1.72 18.37
C ASP A 415 6.47 1.12 18.04
N LEU A 416 6.51 -0.14 17.61
CA LEU A 416 7.78 -0.81 17.33
C LEU A 416 8.46 -0.26 16.06
N ASN A 417 7.74 0.30 15.11
CA ASN A 417 8.34 0.93 13.94
C ASN A 417 8.76 2.39 14.20
N MET A 418 8.46 2.96 15.38
CA MET A 418 9.03 4.24 15.81
C MET A 418 10.51 4.12 16.25
N PRO A 419 11.32 5.20 16.13
CA PRO A 419 12.68 5.25 16.65
C PRO A 419 12.82 4.81 18.11
N LEU A 420 13.97 4.25 18.46
CA LEU A 420 14.24 3.88 19.86
C LEU A 420 14.41 5.10 20.76
N HIS A 421 15.02 6.14 20.23
CA HIS A 421 15.26 7.42 20.89
C HIS A 421 15.31 8.51 19.81
N LEU A 422 15.04 9.75 20.21
CA LEU A 422 15.24 10.92 19.38
C LEU A 422 16.36 11.77 19.97
N PRO A 423 17.29 12.25 19.14
CA PRO A 423 18.32 13.17 19.59
C PRO A 423 17.76 14.46 20.22
N GLU A 424 18.55 15.11 21.07
CA GLU A 424 18.26 16.49 21.44
C GLU A 424 18.50 17.39 20.22
N ARG A 425 17.55 18.30 19.95
CA ARG A 425 17.69 19.33 18.92
C ARG A 425 17.03 20.64 19.37
N VAL A 426 17.49 21.75 18.80
CA VAL A 426 16.82 23.05 18.95
C VAL A 426 15.34 22.92 18.56
N GLY A 427 14.47 23.48 19.41
CA GLY A 427 13.01 23.47 19.23
C GLY A 427 12.30 22.16 19.59
N GLY A 428 13.03 21.13 20.07
CA GLY A 428 12.44 19.94 20.66
C GLY A 428 11.41 19.24 19.76
N SER A 429 10.30 18.78 20.33
CA SER A 429 9.24 18.09 19.59
C SER A 429 8.63 18.91 18.45
N THR A 430 8.53 20.24 18.61
CA THR A 430 7.96 21.12 17.56
C THR A 430 8.82 21.14 16.31
N SER A 431 10.14 21.01 16.44
CA SER A 431 11.03 20.88 15.29
C SER A 431 10.96 19.49 14.67
N TYR A 432 10.77 18.44 15.47
CA TYR A 432 10.51 17.09 14.97
C TYR A 432 9.21 16.96 14.17
N ALA A 433 8.18 17.75 14.48
CA ALA A 433 6.96 17.80 13.68
C ALA A 433 7.20 18.30 12.24
N LYS A 434 8.21 19.17 12.04
CA LYS A 434 8.50 19.81 10.75
C LYS A 434 9.67 19.16 10.01
N ASP A 435 10.60 18.54 10.74
CA ASP A 435 11.75 17.81 10.24
C ASP A 435 11.81 16.43 10.89
N THR A 436 10.87 15.60 10.42
CA THR A 436 10.57 14.26 10.92
C THR A 436 11.76 13.29 10.77
N PRO A 437 11.92 12.34 11.72
CA PRO A 437 12.87 11.24 11.59
C PRO A 437 12.34 10.12 10.68
N LEU A 438 13.22 9.17 10.36
CA LEU A 438 12.87 7.88 9.76
C LEU A 438 12.16 6.98 10.78
N THR A 439 11.32 6.10 10.27
CA THR A 439 10.87 4.92 11.01
C THR A 439 12.02 3.88 11.10
N ARG A 440 11.84 2.83 11.90
CA ARG A 440 12.79 1.71 11.92
C ARG A 440 12.81 0.94 10.60
N VAL A 441 11.66 0.80 9.94
CA VAL A 441 11.55 0.26 8.58
C VAL A 441 12.29 1.16 7.60
N GLY A 442 12.17 2.49 7.71
CA GLY A 442 12.92 3.44 6.89
C GLY A 442 14.43 3.28 7.01
N ARG A 443 14.95 3.05 8.22
CA ARG A 443 16.37 2.73 8.45
C ARG A 443 16.76 1.38 7.85
N LEU A 444 15.91 0.36 7.98
CA LEU A 444 16.14 -0.96 7.37
C LEU A 444 16.18 -0.87 5.84
N GLN A 445 15.23 -0.17 5.22
CA GLN A 445 15.21 0.09 3.77
C GLN A 445 16.55 0.69 3.30
N ALA A 446 17.05 1.70 4.01
CA ALA A 446 18.32 2.34 3.68
C ALA A 446 19.51 1.39 3.79
N ARG A 447 19.52 0.58 4.87
CA ARG A 447 20.55 -0.43 5.11
C ARG A 447 20.57 -1.49 4.01
N LEU A 448 19.41 -1.99 3.59
CA LEU A 448 19.30 -3.00 2.53
C LEU A 448 19.90 -2.51 1.20
N VAL A 449 19.74 -1.22 0.86
CA VAL A 449 20.37 -0.65 -0.33
C VAL A 449 21.90 -0.62 -0.20
N GLY A 450 22.42 -0.26 0.98
CA GLY A 450 23.85 -0.34 1.26
C GLY A 450 24.40 -1.76 1.13
N GLU A 451 23.70 -2.74 1.71
CA GLU A 451 24.04 -4.16 1.60
C GLU A 451 24.02 -4.64 0.14
N GLY A 452 23.03 -4.18 -0.65
CA GLY A 452 22.92 -4.46 -2.07
C GLY A 452 24.12 -3.97 -2.88
N LEU A 453 24.57 -2.73 -2.65
CA LEU A 453 25.78 -2.20 -3.33
C LEU A 453 27.06 -2.90 -2.88
N ARG A 454 27.17 -3.26 -1.59
CA ARG A 454 28.29 -4.05 -1.07
C ARG A 454 28.36 -5.42 -1.74
N LEU A 455 27.23 -6.13 -1.82
CA LEU A 455 27.15 -7.45 -2.47
C LEU A 455 27.41 -7.37 -3.98
N ALA A 456 27.09 -6.24 -4.62
CA ALA A 456 27.43 -5.98 -6.01
C ALA A 456 28.91 -5.62 -6.25
N GLY A 457 29.73 -5.52 -5.19
CA GLY A 457 31.14 -5.14 -5.29
C GLY A 457 31.35 -3.69 -5.74
N VAL A 458 30.39 -2.79 -5.49
CA VAL A 458 30.46 -1.38 -5.91
C VAL A 458 30.76 -0.49 -4.70
N PRO A 459 32.03 -0.07 -4.48
CA PRO A 459 32.38 0.76 -3.34
C PRO A 459 31.85 2.19 -3.52
N VAL A 460 31.36 2.82 -2.46
CA VAL A 460 30.96 4.24 -2.47
C VAL A 460 31.83 5.00 -1.48
N THR A 461 32.57 6.00 -1.96
CA THR A 461 33.58 6.73 -1.17
C THR A 461 33.16 8.17 -0.83
N HIS A 462 32.18 8.73 -1.56
CA HIS A 462 31.68 10.08 -1.32
C HIS A 462 30.16 10.05 -1.09
N VAL A 463 29.74 10.27 0.16
CA VAL A 463 28.33 10.31 0.55
C VAL A 463 27.93 11.75 0.88
N TYR A 464 27.02 12.31 0.10
CA TYR A 464 26.40 13.61 0.34
C TYR A 464 24.95 13.40 0.75
N ALA A 465 24.50 14.09 1.80
CA ALA A 465 23.12 14.00 2.28
C ALA A 465 22.48 15.38 2.38
N SER A 466 21.21 15.48 2.03
CA SER A 466 20.39 16.65 2.35
C SER A 466 20.40 16.91 3.86
N ALA A 467 20.31 18.19 4.26
CA ALA A 467 20.24 18.61 5.66
C ALA A 467 18.94 18.20 6.40
N ALA A 468 17.96 17.62 5.70
CA ALA A 468 16.80 17.02 6.36
C ALA A 468 17.22 15.83 7.24
N LEU A 469 16.69 15.72 8.46
CA LEU A 469 17.09 14.67 9.40
C LEU A 469 16.94 13.27 8.77
N ARG A 470 15.78 13.00 8.17
CA ARG A 470 15.50 11.74 7.46
C ARG A 470 16.54 11.36 6.39
N SER A 471 17.13 12.34 5.71
CA SER A 471 18.15 12.10 4.67
C SER A 471 19.50 11.78 5.29
N VAL A 472 19.87 12.44 6.40
CA VAL A 472 21.08 12.11 7.17
C VAL A 472 20.97 10.73 7.82
N GLU A 473 19.81 10.39 8.38
CA GLU A 473 19.55 9.06 8.93
C GLU A 473 19.60 7.97 7.86
N THR A 474 19.05 8.25 6.67
CA THR A 474 19.14 7.35 5.52
C THR A 474 20.61 7.13 5.15
N ALA A 475 21.40 8.20 5.07
CA ALA A 475 22.82 8.11 4.74
C ALA A 475 23.62 7.32 5.79
N HIS A 476 23.30 7.48 7.07
CA HIS A 476 23.92 6.72 8.14
C HIS A 476 23.63 5.22 8.01
N SER A 477 22.35 4.82 7.92
CA SER A 477 21.98 3.41 7.79
C SER A 477 22.41 2.78 6.47
N PHE A 478 22.46 3.56 5.38
CA PHE A 478 23.09 3.13 4.12
C PHE A 478 24.57 2.78 4.32
N ILE A 479 25.35 3.62 5.01
CA ILE A 479 26.77 3.33 5.29
C ILE A 479 26.92 2.10 6.19
N GLU A 480 26.03 1.90 7.17
CA GLU A 480 26.02 0.68 8.01
C GLU A 480 25.84 -0.59 7.18
N GLY A 481 24.98 -0.55 6.16
CA GLY A 481 24.77 -1.66 5.23
C GLY A 481 25.91 -1.84 4.23
N LEU A 482 26.47 -0.72 3.75
CA LEU A 482 27.57 -0.70 2.79
C LEU A 482 28.86 -1.30 3.37
N GLN A 483 29.11 -1.10 4.68
CA GLN A 483 30.32 -1.53 5.37
C GLN A 483 31.60 -1.25 4.57
N PRO A 484 31.89 0.03 4.26
CA PRO A 484 33.02 0.38 3.41
C PRO A 484 34.35 -0.01 4.09
N GLU A 485 35.30 -0.51 3.31
CA GLU A 485 36.64 -0.87 3.80
C GLU A 485 37.39 0.31 4.41
N ALA A 486 37.23 1.49 3.80
CA ALA A 486 37.76 2.76 4.32
C ALA A 486 36.65 3.56 5.01
N PRO A 487 36.94 4.31 6.09
CA PRO A 487 35.95 5.15 6.75
C PRO A 487 35.36 6.21 5.81
N VAL A 488 34.04 6.12 5.57
CA VAL A 488 33.29 7.11 4.79
C VAL A 488 32.41 7.93 5.73
N LYS A 489 32.46 9.26 5.61
CA LYS A 489 31.66 10.19 6.41
C LYS A 489 30.61 10.89 5.56
N ILE A 490 29.48 11.24 6.20
CA ILE A 490 28.35 11.93 5.59
C ILE A 490 28.68 13.42 5.45
N LYS A 491 28.68 13.92 4.23
CA LYS A 491 28.80 15.36 3.93
C LYS A 491 27.40 15.96 3.88
N VAL A 492 27.01 16.66 4.95
CA VAL A 492 25.67 17.27 5.07
C VAL A 492 25.63 18.54 4.24
N GLU A 493 24.81 18.53 3.19
CA GLU A 493 24.73 19.58 2.17
C GLU A 493 23.30 20.16 2.11
N PRO A 494 23.06 21.34 2.69
CA PRO A 494 21.77 22.02 2.66
C PRO A 494 21.27 22.30 1.24
N GLY A 495 22.16 22.50 0.26
CA GLY A 495 21.80 22.69 -1.14
C GLY A 495 21.06 21.51 -1.79
N LEU A 496 21.07 20.31 -1.18
CA LEU A 496 20.27 19.15 -1.57
C LEU A 496 18.89 19.09 -0.87
N PHE A 497 18.53 20.08 -0.06
CA PHE A 497 17.20 20.15 0.56
C PHE A 497 16.08 20.26 -0.48
N GLU A 498 14.88 19.82 -0.12
CA GLU A 498 13.73 19.81 -1.02
C GLU A 498 13.25 21.23 -1.36
N PHE A 499 12.39 21.36 -2.36
CA PHE A 499 11.80 22.63 -2.74
C PHE A 499 11.07 23.29 -1.56
N LYS A 500 11.60 24.44 -1.09
CA LYS A 500 11.15 25.10 0.15
C LYS A 500 9.68 25.49 0.12
N HIS A 501 9.12 25.76 -1.06
CA HIS A 501 7.72 26.17 -1.20
C HIS A 501 6.74 25.14 -0.62
N TRP A 502 7.09 23.85 -0.60
CA TRP A 502 6.27 22.79 -0.01
C TRP A 502 6.17 22.84 1.52
N TYR A 503 7.00 23.64 2.18
CA TYR A 503 7.06 23.76 3.64
C TYR A 503 6.60 25.13 4.15
N MET A 504 6.50 26.13 3.26
CA MET A 504 6.18 27.52 3.64
C MET A 504 4.86 27.70 4.41
N PRO A 505 3.76 26.98 4.13
CA PRO A 505 2.53 27.12 4.91
C PRO A 505 2.66 26.71 6.39
N GLY A 506 3.57 25.80 6.74
CA GLY A 506 3.81 25.32 8.10
C GLY A 506 5.08 25.87 8.76
N GLY A 507 5.89 26.61 7.99
CA GLY A 507 7.26 27.00 8.34
C GLY A 507 8.22 25.80 8.37
N MET A 508 9.50 26.05 8.20
CA MET A 508 10.55 25.03 8.30
C MET A 508 11.10 24.97 9.73
N ALA A 509 11.55 23.79 10.16
CA ALA A 509 12.38 23.71 11.36
C ALA A 509 13.83 24.10 11.01
N PRO A 510 14.58 24.66 11.97
CA PRO A 510 16.02 24.78 11.80
C PRO A 510 16.62 23.38 11.60
N PHE A 511 17.49 23.24 10.59
CA PHE A 511 18.24 22.01 10.39
C PHE A 511 19.12 21.73 11.61
N MET A 512 19.26 20.46 11.98
CA MET A 512 20.28 20.08 12.96
C MET A 512 21.66 20.40 12.39
N THR A 513 22.48 21.05 13.21
CA THR A 513 23.87 21.37 12.85
C THR A 513 24.70 20.08 12.72
N PRO A 514 25.79 20.08 11.93
CA PRO A 514 26.71 18.93 11.88
C PRO A 514 27.21 18.48 13.26
N LYS A 515 27.37 19.41 14.21
CA LYS A 515 27.76 19.10 15.60
C LYS A 515 26.65 18.39 16.36
N GLU A 516 25.40 18.83 16.24
CA GLU A 516 24.25 18.14 16.84
C GLU A 516 24.06 16.75 16.25
N LEU A 517 24.15 16.61 14.93
CA LEU A 517 24.07 15.31 14.24
C LEU A 517 25.20 14.37 14.68
N HIS A 518 26.42 14.88 14.86
CA HIS A 518 27.53 14.08 15.36
C HIS A 518 27.33 13.68 16.83
N LYS A 519 26.87 14.59 17.69
CA LYS A 519 26.49 14.30 19.09
C LYS A 519 25.39 13.24 19.17
N ALA A 520 24.48 13.25 18.20
CA ALA A 520 23.42 12.27 18.03
C ALA A 520 23.89 10.87 17.57
N GLY A 521 25.18 10.71 17.26
CA GLY A 521 25.77 9.43 16.84
C GLY A 521 25.85 9.21 15.33
N TYR A 522 25.41 10.18 14.51
CA TYR A 522 25.54 10.06 13.06
C TYR A 522 26.98 10.33 12.60
N ASN A 523 27.47 9.53 11.65
CA ASN A 523 28.85 9.60 11.14
C ASN A 523 29.07 10.77 10.16
N VAL A 524 28.87 12.00 10.63
CA VAL A 524 28.96 13.24 9.86
C VAL A 524 30.40 13.74 9.75
N ASP A 525 30.76 14.28 8.59
CA ASP A 525 32.03 14.97 8.37
C ASP A 525 31.98 16.40 8.91
N LEU A 526 32.51 16.61 10.11
CA LEU A 526 32.60 17.92 10.75
C LEU A 526 33.56 18.90 10.04
N LYS A 527 34.41 18.42 9.13
CA LYS A 527 35.34 19.28 8.37
C LYS A 527 34.76 19.70 7.02
N TYR A 528 33.66 19.07 6.59
CA TYR A 528 33.00 19.41 5.34
C TYR A 528 32.42 20.83 5.42
N LYS A 529 32.61 21.59 4.34
CA LYS A 529 32.01 22.91 4.13
C LYS A 529 31.00 22.79 2.99
N PRO A 530 29.72 23.07 3.23
CA PRO A 530 28.71 23.02 2.17
C PRO A 530 29.01 23.97 1.02
N TYR A 531 28.58 23.59 -0.18
CA TYR A 531 28.64 24.42 -1.38
C TYR A 531 27.57 25.50 -1.37
N VAL A 532 26.42 25.22 -0.76
CA VAL A 532 25.28 26.14 -0.71
C VAL A 532 24.77 26.25 0.72
N GLU A 533 24.65 27.49 1.18
CA GLU A 533 23.88 27.80 2.38
C GLU A 533 22.40 27.98 2.00
N VAL A 534 21.51 27.39 2.80
CA VAL A 534 20.06 27.51 2.59
C VAL A 534 19.45 28.18 3.81
N ASP A 535 18.93 29.39 3.60
CA ASP A 535 18.11 30.09 4.59
C ASP A 535 16.70 29.47 4.61
N THR A 536 16.24 29.07 5.79
CA THR A 536 14.93 28.43 6.04
C THR A 536 13.78 29.44 6.10
N GLU A 537 14.06 30.73 6.26
CA GLU A 537 13.05 31.79 6.42
C GLU A 537 12.70 32.46 5.08
N VAL A 538 13.58 32.35 4.08
CA VAL A 538 13.41 32.97 2.77
C VAL A 538 12.76 31.98 1.82
N SER A 539 11.72 32.39 1.10
CA SER A 539 11.12 31.56 0.04
C SER A 539 12.09 31.38 -1.15
N GLU A 540 11.87 30.37 -1.98
CA GLU A 540 12.64 30.20 -3.21
C GLU A 540 11.73 29.99 -4.42
N THR A 541 12.19 30.43 -5.59
CA THR A 541 11.57 30.11 -6.87
C THR A 541 12.01 28.72 -7.34
N LEU A 542 11.27 28.13 -8.28
CA LEU A 542 11.66 26.85 -8.87
C LEU A 542 13.03 26.93 -9.56
N GLU A 543 13.35 28.07 -10.18
CA GLU A 543 14.65 28.28 -10.81
C GLU A 543 15.79 28.28 -9.77
N GLN A 544 15.59 28.93 -8.63
CA GLN A 544 16.56 28.94 -7.53
C GLN A 544 16.77 27.53 -6.96
N PHE A 545 15.69 26.76 -6.80
CA PHE A 545 15.74 25.36 -6.35
C PHE A 545 16.60 24.48 -7.27
N TYR A 546 16.37 24.54 -8.59
CA TYR A 546 17.18 23.77 -9.53
C TYR A 546 18.63 24.25 -9.57
N LYS A 547 18.86 25.57 -9.60
CA LYS A 547 20.22 26.15 -9.62
C LYS A 547 21.07 25.69 -8.44
N ARG A 548 20.52 25.69 -7.22
CA ARG A 548 21.30 25.25 -6.05
C ARG A 548 21.64 23.77 -6.08
N ASN A 549 20.71 22.92 -6.49
CA ASN A 549 20.95 21.47 -6.60
C ASN A 549 21.96 21.17 -7.71
N GLU A 550 21.83 21.82 -8.87
CA GLU A 550 22.77 21.68 -9.98
C GLU A 550 24.19 22.10 -9.57
N LEU A 551 24.32 23.24 -8.87
CA LEU A 551 25.60 23.72 -8.35
C LEU A 551 26.26 22.71 -7.41
N VAL A 552 25.49 22.15 -6.46
CA VAL A 552 25.99 21.10 -5.56
C VAL A 552 26.49 19.90 -6.33
N ILE A 553 25.67 19.35 -7.23
CA ILE A 553 25.99 18.11 -7.94
C ILE A 553 27.21 18.31 -8.84
N HIS A 554 27.30 19.44 -9.55
CA HIS A 554 28.47 19.78 -10.36
C HIS A 554 29.73 19.96 -9.51
N SER A 555 29.63 20.64 -8.37
CA SER A 555 30.77 20.90 -7.49
C SER A 555 31.28 19.61 -6.86
N ALA A 556 30.37 18.77 -6.34
CA ALA A 556 30.71 17.47 -5.78
C ALA A 556 31.43 16.57 -6.79
N VAL A 557 30.93 16.50 -8.04
CA VAL A 557 31.57 15.72 -9.11
C VAL A 557 32.94 16.26 -9.46
N ARG A 558 33.10 17.59 -9.54
CA ARG A 558 34.38 18.26 -9.87
C ARG A 558 35.42 18.05 -8.79
N ASP A 559 35.06 18.32 -7.54
CA ASP A 559 36.01 18.31 -6.42
C ASP A 559 36.55 16.91 -6.14
N THR A 560 35.72 15.90 -6.36
CA THR A 560 36.09 14.50 -6.15
C THR A 560 36.65 13.84 -7.41
N ALA A 561 36.83 14.58 -8.51
CA ALA A 561 37.33 14.02 -9.77
C ALA A 561 38.78 13.52 -9.66
N ALA A 562 39.61 14.23 -8.89
CA ALA A 562 41.00 13.86 -8.65
C ALA A 562 41.12 12.64 -7.71
N ASP A 563 40.27 12.58 -6.69
CA ASP A 563 40.21 11.47 -5.71
C ASP A 563 39.65 10.18 -6.32
N GLY A 564 38.79 10.30 -7.34
CA GLY A 564 38.09 9.17 -7.94
C GLY A 564 36.95 8.65 -7.05
N GLY A 565 36.66 7.34 -7.14
CA GLY A 565 35.67 6.64 -6.30
C GLY A 565 34.21 7.04 -6.55
N ASN A 566 33.23 6.23 -6.13
CA ASN A 566 31.83 6.50 -6.49
C ASN A 566 31.14 7.51 -5.55
N ILE A 567 30.19 8.27 -6.09
CA ILE A 567 29.42 9.29 -5.35
C ILE A 567 27.98 8.82 -5.14
N ILE A 568 27.40 9.13 -3.99
CA ILE A 568 25.94 9.05 -3.77
C ILE A 568 25.40 10.36 -3.18
N PHE A 569 24.27 10.82 -3.73
CA PHE A 569 23.47 11.93 -3.22
C PHE A 569 22.19 11.39 -2.57
N ILE A 570 22.04 11.55 -1.26
CA ILE A 570 20.92 11.04 -0.48
C ILE A 570 20.03 12.21 -0.08
N GLY A 571 18.82 12.25 -0.61
CA GLY A 571 17.94 13.42 -0.46
C GLY A 571 16.48 13.02 -0.51
N HIS A 572 15.77 13.59 -1.47
CA HIS A 572 14.32 13.50 -1.62
C HIS A 572 13.98 12.85 -2.96
N ALA A 573 12.68 12.72 -3.26
CA ALA A 573 12.26 12.16 -4.54
C ALA A 573 12.79 12.99 -5.73
N ALA A 574 12.86 14.33 -5.57
CA ALA A 574 13.42 15.24 -6.58
C ALA A 574 14.90 14.97 -6.89
N THR A 575 15.67 14.47 -5.91
CA THR A 575 17.14 14.33 -6.02
C THR A 575 17.54 13.42 -7.17
N LEU A 576 16.75 12.38 -7.49
CA LEU A 576 17.02 11.48 -8.60
C LEU A 576 16.93 12.20 -9.94
N ASP A 577 15.84 12.95 -10.17
CA ASP A 577 15.63 13.72 -11.40
C ASP A 577 16.66 14.84 -11.53
N LEU A 578 16.94 15.55 -10.43
CA LEU A 578 17.93 16.63 -10.37
C LEU A 578 19.34 16.14 -10.68
N MET A 579 19.72 14.95 -10.21
CA MET A 579 21.00 14.33 -10.58
C MET A 579 21.06 14.06 -12.08
N VAL A 580 20.03 13.44 -12.65
CA VAL A 580 19.99 13.15 -14.09
C VAL A 580 20.07 14.44 -14.91
N TYR A 581 19.28 15.44 -14.53
CA TYR A 581 19.29 16.75 -15.16
C TYR A 581 20.67 17.41 -15.08
N ALA A 582 21.24 17.54 -13.88
CA ALA A 582 22.50 18.23 -13.65
C ALA A 582 23.65 17.54 -14.40
N LEU A 583 23.74 16.20 -14.35
CA LEU A 583 24.83 15.47 -15.01
C LEU A 583 24.72 15.49 -16.53
N LYS A 584 23.51 15.44 -17.10
CA LYS A 584 23.32 15.60 -18.57
C LYS A 584 23.78 16.97 -19.09
N HIS A 585 23.74 17.99 -18.24
CA HIS A 585 24.17 19.37 -18.55
C HIS A 585 25.58 19.71 -18.05
N PHE A 586 26.26 18.76 -17.40
CA PHE A 586 27.60 18.97 -16.86
C PHE A 586 28.59 19.41 -17.95
N GLY A 587 29.21 20.58 -17.76
CA GLY A 587 30.20 21.14 -18.69
C GLY A 587 29.63 21.72 -20.00
N LYS A 588 28.31 21.78 -20.19
CA LYS A 588 27.67 22.38 -21.37
C LYS A 588 27.32 23.85 -21.13
N LYS A 589 27.36 24.67 -22.18
CA LYS A 589 26.80 26.04 -22.13
C LYS A 589 25.28 25.93 -21.98
N ARG A 590 24.72 26.66 -21.00
CA ARG A 590 23.31 26.60 -20.61
C ARG A 590 22.40 26.91 -21.81
N ALA A 591 21.53 25.99 -22.19
CA ALA A 591 20.37 26.30 -23.01
C ALA A 591 19.27 26.79 -22.07
N GLU A 592 18.55 27.84 -22.44
CA GLU A 592 17.39 28.36 -21.69
C GLU A 592 16.19 27.40 -21.82
N SER A 593 16.29 26.20 -21.26
CA SER A 593 15.14 25.33 -21.07
C SER A 593 14.52 25.59 -19.69
N GLY A 594 13.20 25.72 -19.65
CA GLY A 594 12.46 25.93 -18.41
C GLY A 594 12.61 24.74 -17.47
N TYR A 595 12.88 25.00 -16.19
CA TYR A 595 12.84 23.98 -15.17
C TYR A 595 11.39 23.53 -14.95
N GLN A 596 11.14 22.23 -15.03
CA GLN A 596 9.85 21.64 -14.74
C GLN A 596 10.04 20.47 -13.79
N ILE A 597 9.31 20.50 -12.67
CA ILE A 597 9.27 19.37 -11.75
C ILE A 597 8.78 18.15 -12.53
N SER A 598 9.59 17.10 -12.53
CA SER A 598 9.25 15.86 -13.22
C SER A 598 7.96 15.26 -12.66
N ASN A 599 7.04 14.88 -13.56
CA ASN A 599 5.82 14.15 -13.19
C ASN A 599 6.13 12.80 -12.51
N ASN A 600 7.36 12.29 -12.65
CA ASN A 600 7.82 11.04 -12.04
C ASN A 600 8.17 11.19 -10.56
N LEU A 601 8.29 12.41 -10.02
CA LEU A 601 8.71 12.67 -8.64
C LEU A 601 7.83 11.94 -7.62
N LEU A 602 6.53 11.83 -7.91
CA LEU A 602 5.58 11.16 -7.03
C LEU A 602 5.68 9.62 -7.11
N ARG A 603 6.25 9.06 -8.19
CA ARG A 603 6.42 7.62 -8.40
C ARG A 603 7.69 7.03 -7.79
N VAL A 604 8.56 7.85 -7.21
CA VAL A 604 9.85 7.41 -6.65
C VAL A 604 9.63 6.87 -5.23
N PRO A 605 9.64 5.55 -4.95
CA PRO A 605 9.38 5.03 -3.59
C PRO A 605 10.52 5.36 -2.61
N TYR A 606 10.30 5.09 -1.32
CA TYR A 606 11.35 5.22 -0.31
C TYR A 606 12.59 4.40 -0.68
N CYS A 607 13.78 4.96 -0.45
CA CYS A 607 15.05 4.32 -0.77
C CYS A 607 15.23 3.92 -2.25
N ALA A 608 14.40 4.43 -3.18
CA ALA A 608 14.63 4.28 -4.60
C ALA A 608 16.03 4.79 -4.97
N LEU A 609 16.76 3.98 -5.75
CA LEU A 609 18.13 4.25 -6.16
C LEU A 609 18.17 4.52 -7.67
N GLY A 610 18.62 5.70 -8.05
CA GLY A 610 18.97 6.04 -9.44
C GLY A 610 20.48 5.98 -9.63
N ALA A 611 20.93 5.57 -10.82
CA ALA A 611 22.35 5.43 -11.14
C ALA A 611 22.73 6.07 -12.48
N MET A 612 23.89 6.70 -12.50
CA MET A 612 24.55 7.20 -13.71
C MET A 612 26.01 6.78 -13.77
N ARG A 613 26.52 6.60 -14.99
CA ARG A 613 27.95 6.42 -15.29
C ARG A 613 28.52 7.66 -15.95
N ASP A 614 29.75 8.04 -15.61
CA ASP A 614 30.47 9.13 -16.28
C ASP A 614 31.05 8.71 -17.64
N LYS A 615 31.57 9.67 -18.43
CA LYS A 615 32.32 9.44 -19.70
C LYS A 615 31.64 8.50 -20.73
N PRO A 616 30.51 8.89 -21.36
CA PRO A 616 29.70 10.09 -21.13
C PRO A 616 28.69 9.87 -20.00
N TRP A 617 28.09 10.96 -19.51
CA TRP A 617 27.00 10.88 -18.53
C TRP A 617 25.79 10.13 -19.10
N GLN A 618 25.53 8.95 -18.53
CA GLN A 618 24.47 8.06 -18.99
C GLN A 618 23.69 7.50 -17.81
N VAL A 619 22.36 7.52 -17.90
CA VAL A 619 21.47 6.83 -16.96
C VAL A 619 21.56 5.33 -17.23
N VAL A 620 21.79 4.55 -16.17
CA VAL A 620 21.96 3.10 -16.26
C VAL A 620 21.17 2.42 -15.15
N SER A 621 20.96 1.11 -15.27
CA SER A 621 20.40 0.32 -14.18
C SER A 621 21.33 0.38 -12.96
N PRO A 622 20.81 0.60 -11.74
CA PRO A 622 21.58 0.42 -10.52
C PRO A 622 22.14 -1.00 -10.43
N PRO A 623 23.32 -1.19 -9.80
CA PRO A 623 23.97 -2.49 -9.73
C PRO A 623 23.39 -3.40 -8.62
N CYS A 624 22.24 -3.04 -8.03
CA CYS A 624 21.51 -3.86 -7.07
C CYS A 624 20.00 -3.80 -7.36
N PRO A 625 19.22 -4.83 -6.95
CA PRO A 625 17.78 -4.86 -7.17
C PRO A 625 17.02 -3.71 -6.47
N PRO A 626 15.82 -3.35 -6.95
CA PRO A 626 14.90 -2.50 -6.20
C PRO A 626 14.36 -3.21 -4.95
N SER A 627 13.75 -2.45 -4.04
CA SER A 627 13.10 -2.97 -2.84
C SER A 627 11.60 -2.65 -2.85
N ILE A 628 10.79 -3.60 -2.40
CA ILE A 628 9.34 -3.44 -2.19
C ILE A 628 8.96 -4.09 -0.85
N ASN A 629 8.06 -3.45 -0.11
CA ASN A 629 7.47 -4.00 1.11
C ASN A 629 5.99 -3.61 1.20
N SER A 630 5.17 -4.49 1.77
CA SER A 630 3.77 -4.21 2.05
C SER A 630 3.61 -3.44 3.36
N SER A 631 2.45 -2.78 3.52
CA SER A 631 2.07 -2.16 4.78
C SER A 631 1.68 -3.21 5.82
N SER A 632 1.94 -2.89 7.09
CA SER A 632 1.51 -3.69 8.24
C SER A 632 0.78 -2.77 9.21
N GLY A 633 -0.48 -3.11 9.51
CA GLY A 633 -1.33 -2.31 10.39
C GLY A 633 -0.96 -2.48 11.86
N ARG A 634 -1.35 -1.49 12.69
CA ARG A 634 -1.21 -1.58 14.14
C ARG A 634 -2.21 -2.60 14.70
N PHE A 635 -1.74 -3.50 15.55
CA PHE A 635 -2.58 -4.46 16.27
C PHE A 635 -2.94 -3.93 17.67
N ASP A 636 -4.24 -3.95 18.03
CA ASP A 636 -4.69 -3.73 19.40
C ASP A 636 -5.03 -5.09 20.03
N TRP A 637 -4.25 -5.50 21.02
CA TRP A 637 -4.44 -6.79 21.70
C TRP A 637 -5.76 -6.87 22.46
N LYS A 638 -6.40 -5.74 22.79
CA LYS A 638 -7.66 -5.72 23.54
C LYS A 638 -8.80 -6.39 22.79
N ILE A 639 -8.73 -6.52 21.46
CA ILE A 639 -9.71 -7.27 20.68
C ILE A 639 -9.78 -8.74 21.09
N LEU A 640 -8.74 -9.26 21.75
CA LEU A 640 -8.71 -10.63 22.29
C LEU A 640 -9.44 -10.77 23.63
N LEU A 641 -9.79 -9.65 24.28
CA LEU A 641 -10.61 -9.67 25.50
C LEU A 641 -12.09 -9.93 25.21
N ASP A 642 -12.50 -9.80 23.94
CA ASP A 642 -13.85 -10.03 23.47
C ASP A 642 -14.08 -11.49 23.01
N VAL A 643 -13.15 -12.41 23.34
CA VAL A 643 -13.20 -13.85 23.02
C VAL A 643 -13.93 -14.65 24.10
#